data_AF-A0A5M6AG47-F1
#
_entry.id   AF-A0A5M6AG47-F1
#
_cell.length_a   1.000
_cell.length_b   1.000
_cell.length_c   1.000
_cell.angle_alpha   90.00
_cell.angle_beta   90.00
_cell.angle_gamma   90.00
#
_symmetry.space_group_name_H-M   'P 1'
#
loop_
_entity.id
_entity.type
_entity.pdbx_description
1 polymer ?
#
loop_
_entity_poly.entity_id
_entity_poly.type
_entity_poly.pdbx_seq_one_letter_code
_entity_poly.pdbx_strand_id
1 'polypeptide(L)'
;MKTPQIVFALFLLIILVSTGSHAQSVYYVSHSTSLKEDGSQAYPYHSIHRAIEKAKEDKNSVTIYLREGKYILDKPIVLTPENSCDSKTLTIKAYPEENVVLSSGISLNLKWEKYKKGIMRASVSGNPIMDMLIVNGNIRHMARFPNYDKEAVRFNGTSALATDPARVKKWKDPEGGYLHAMHKHDWGDFHYRIIGKTPKGELQLEGGWQNNRPMGIHKENRMVENIFEELDAPGEWYYSQDEGWLYYYPLPEENINEATFETPQLKHLIEIVGKESAPVKNVTIEGIELTQTVRTFMEDYEPLLRSDWTIYRGGAVIFRRTENCILHDCYIHNVGGNGIFFDKYNRHSAITGSFLTSIGASAICFVGDPAGLRSPSFRYEEFVTLDKMDRAKGPLNENHPAYCEVYNNLICNIGLFEKQITGVELSMCRNITISHNSIYDTPRAGINISEGTWGGHIIEHNDIFNTVKETGDHGSINSWGRDRFWHPDYNIMAQIVCEHPALILADIVNPIIIRHNRLRCDRGWDIDLDDGSSNYQIYDNLCLNGGIKLREGFYRTVANNILINNTLHPHLWFKNNGDVFSHNIVMTEYKPINLNGWGKMVDYNIFTDSAAYIAARRWDNDIHSIVTTVQFVDAAKGNFNVADDSEAITKGGFHNFSMNDFGVLSPHLKQKAKTPLMPVPLMANNAMDSSIMTWKGITLKSLNTLGERSATGMDVERGVYVISVDALGSPVRDFIAPNDVILGIKGIPVNNLEDLKEALKHIVAKEKAEITIFRSQKEQKVIITF
;
A
#
# COMPACT_ATOMS: atom_id res chain seq x y z
N MET A 1 -27.26 -58.14 -24.97
CA MET A 1 -26.05 -58.84 -25.46
C MET A 1 -25.21 -57.85 -26.25
N LYS A 2 -23.96 -57.61 -25.80
CA LYS A 2 -22.78 -57.08 -26.53
C LYS A 2 -23.02 -55.75 -27.30
N THR A 3 -22.34 -54.62 -27.06
CA THR A 3 -20.92 -54.41 -26.74
C THR A 3 -20.73 -52.90 -26.49
N PRO A 4 -20.19 -52.46 -25.34
CA PRO A 4 -19.45 -51.20 -25.29
C PRO A 4 -18.14 -51.38 -24.51
N GLN A 5 -17.37 -52.42 -24.83
CA GLN A 5 -16.04 -52.63 -24.23
C GLN A 5 -14.88 -52.34 -25.19
N ILE A 6 -15.16 -52.10 -26.48
CA ILE A 6 -14.11 -51.90 -27.50
C ILE A 6 -13.79 -50.40 -27.71
N VAL A 7 -14.72 -49.49 -27.41
CA VAL A 7 -14.47 -48.03 -27.50
C VAL A 7 -13.67 -47.51 -26.30
N PHE A 8 -13.80 -48.13 -25.13
CA PHE A 8 -13.05 -47.73 -23.93
C PHE A 8 -11.57 -48.15 -24.00
N ALA A 9 -11.25 -49.26 -24.69
CA ALA A 9 -9.88 -49.73 -24.87
C ALA A 9 -9.07 -48.87 -25.86
N LEU A 10 -9.71 -48.26 -26.87
CA LEU A 10 -9.03 -47.33 -27.78
C LEU A 10 -8.80 -45.94 -27.14
N PHE A 11 -9.66 -45.52 -26.20
CA PHE A 11 -9.47 -44.26 -25.46
C PHE A 11 -8.33 -44.36 -24.43
N LEU A 12 -8.11 -45.54 -23.84
CA LEU A 12 -6.99 -45.78 -22.93
C LEU A 12 -5.63 -45.87 -23.64
N LEU A 13 -5.59 -46.22 -24.93
CA LEU A 13 -4.34 -46.33 -25.69
C LEU A 13 -3.84 -44.98 -26.23
N ILE A 14 -4.71 -43.95 -26.30
CA ILE A 14 -4.37 -42.59 -26.72
C ILE A 14 -3.95 -41.70 -25.54
N ILE A 15 -4.31 -42.07 -24.29
CA ILE A 15 -3.82 -41.42 -23.06
C ILE A 15 -2.38 -41.87 -22.71
N LEU A 16 -1.86 -42.89 -23.39
CA LEU A 16 -0.48 -43.39 -23.24
C LEU A 16 0.52 -42.72 -24.20
N VAL A 17 0.18 -41.59 -24.81
CA VAL A 17 1.13 -40.76 -25.55
C VAL A 17 1.51 -39.54 -24.71
N SER A 18 2.71 -39.64 -24.13
CA SER A 18 3.55 -38.57 -23.56
C SER A 18 3.15 -37.95 -22.22
N THR A 19 2.95 -38.76 -21.18
CA THR A 19 3.64 -38.41 -19.93
C THR A 19 5.13 -38.63 -20.18
N GLY A 20 5.83 -37.58 -20.60
CA GLY A 20 7.28 -37.62 -20.60
C GLY A 20 7.73 -37.91 -19.17
N SER A 21 8.13 -39.15 -18.88
CA SER A 21 9.03 -39.41 -17.76
C SER A 21 10.34 -38.69 -18.11
N HIS A 22 10.39 -37.40 -17.78
CA HIS A 22 11.65 -36.69 -17.74
C HIS A 22 12.42 -37.36 -16.60
N ALA A 23 13.54 -38.00 -16.94
CA ALA A 23 14.49 -38.42 -15.93
C ALA A 23 14.80 -37.19 -15.05
N GLN A 24 14.87 -37.40 -13.75
CA GLN A 24 15.13 -36.34 -12.77
C GLN A 24 16.49 -36.62 -12.14
N SER A 25 17.37 -35.63 -12.23
CA SER A 25 18.63 -35.65 -11.51
C SER A 25 18.48 -34.94 -10.18
N VAL A 26 19.09 -35.49 -9.13
CA VAL A 26 19.07 -34.90 -7.80
C VAL A 26 20.50 -34.62 -7.37
N TYR A 27 20.77 -33.37 -7.03
CA TYR A 27 22.04 -32.92 -6.49
C TYR A 27 21.86 -32.43 -5.05
N TYR A 28 22.87 -32.65 -4.23
CA TYR A 28 22.92 -32.21 -2.84
C TYR A 28 24.07 -31.22 -2.68
N VAL A 29 23.83 -30.17 -1.90
CA VAL A 29 24.84 -29.18 -1.50
C VAL A 29 24.93 -29.16 0.01
N SER A 30 26.14 -29.15 0.58
CA SER A 30 26.36 -29.07 2.02
C SER A 30 27.73 -28.49 2.36
N HIS A 31 27.97 -28.16 3.63
CA HIS A 31 29.29 -27.80 4.15
C HIS A 31 30.23 -29.01 4.38
N SER A 32 30.00 -30.15 3.72
CA SER A 32 30.86 -31.32 3.83
C SER A 32 32.32 -30.99 3.51
N THR A 33 33.28 -31.69 4.11
CA THR A 33 34.72 -31.52 3.82
C THR A 33 35.27 -32.66 2.96
N SER A 34 34.40 -33.50 2.38
CA SER A 34 34.82 -34.62 1.52
C SER A 34 35.57 -34.14 0.29
N LEU A 35 36.73 -34.74 -0.01
CA LEU A 35 37.47 -34.44 -1.24
C LEU A 35 36.77 -34.93 -2.52
N LYS A 36 35.86 -35.91 -2.38
CA LYS A 36 34.99 -36.36 -3.47
C LYS A 36 33.69 -35.58 -3.45
N GLU A 37 33.35 -34.95 -4.57
CA GLU A 37 32.08 -34.26 -4.85
C GLU A 37 31.49 -34.79 -6.17
N ASP A 38 30.40 -35.57 -6.10
CA ASP A 38 29.65 -36.01 -7.29
C ASP A 38 28.18 -35.55 -7.29
N GLY A 39 27.80 -34.76 -6.28
CA GLY A 39 26.46 -34.23 -6.09
C GLY A 39 25.47 -35.23 -5.49
N SER A 40 25.86 -36.49 -5.26
CA SER A 40 25.01 -37.44 -4.54
C SER A 40 24.87 -37.07 -3.05
N GLN A 41 23.89 -37.66 -2.37
CA GLN A 41 23.72 -37.44 -0.93
C GLN A 41 24.96 -37.86 -0.11
N ALA A 42 25.71 -38.86 -0.59
CA ALA A 42 26.94 -39.33 0.06
C ALA A 42 28.14 -38.41 -0.22
N TYR A 43 28.18 -37.77 -1.40
CA TYR A 43 29.27 -36.88 -1.82
C TYR A 43 28.69 -35.57 -2.40
N PRO A 44 28.03 -34.76 -1.56
CA PRO A 44 27.38 -33.52 -1.99
C PRO A 44 28.41 -32.53 -2.54
N TYR A 45 27.96 -31.59 -3.36
CA TYR A 45 28.76 -30.44 -3.77
C TYR A 45 28.98 -29.49 -2.57
N HIS A 46 30.12 -28.81 -2.58
CA HIS A 46 30.49 -27.87 -1.51
C HIS A 46 29.96 -26.46 -1.72
N SER A 47 29.58 -26.12 -2.96
CA SER A 47 29.04 -24.81 -3.30
C SER A 47 27.80 -24.92 -4.16
N ILE A 48 26.88 -23.98 -3.95
CA ILE A 48 25.65 -23.85 -4.74
C ILE A 48 26.00 -23.57 -6.20
N HIS A 49 26.99 -22.70 -6.46
CA HIS A 49 27.46 -22.39 -7.82
C HIS A 49 27.90 -23.66 -8.57
N ARG A 50 28.60 -24.58 -7.90
CA ARG A 50 29.02 -25.85 -8.52
C ARG A 50 27.82 -26.71 -8.92
N ALA A 51 26.82 -26.84 -8.04
CA ALA A 51 25.60 -27.58 -8.34
C ALA A 51 24.81 -26.95 -9.50
N ILE A 52 24.79 -25.61 -9.59
CA ILE A 52 24.16 -24.87 -10.69
C ILE A 52 24.88 -25.09 -12.01
N GLU A 53 26.22 -25.05 -12.03
CA GLU A 53 26.98 -25.36 -13.25
C GLU A 53 26.74 -26.80 -13.70
N LYS A 54 26.66 -27.74 -12.76
CA LYS A 54 26.33 -29.14 -13.07
C LYS A 54 24.91 -29.29 -13.57
N ALA A 55 23.97 -28.53 -13.03
CA ALA A 55 22.61 -28.47 -13.54
C ALA A 55 22.57 -27.95 -14.98
N LYS A 56 23.45 -27.03 -15.42
CA LYS A 56 23.49 -26.58 -16.84
C LYS A 56 23.86 -27.71 -17.80
N GLU A 57 24.83 -28.53 -17.43
CA GLU A 57 25.30 -29.67 -18.24
C GLU A 57 24.28 -30.82 -18.31
N ASP A 58 23.38 -30.89 -17.33
CA ASP A 58 22.37 -31.94 -17.24
C ASP A 58 21.26 -31.75 -18.29
N LYS A 59 20.81 -32.85 -18.90
CA LYS A 59 19.71 -32.85 -19.87
C LYS A 59 18.36 -33.15 -19.20
N ASN A 60 18.39 -33.60 -17.96
CA ASN A 60 17.25 -33.95 -17.14
C ASN A 60 16.73 -32.73 -16.39
N SER A 61 15.49 -32.82 -15.89
CA SER A 61 15.03 -31.90 -14.85
C SER A 61 15.86 -32.11 -13.59
N VAL A 62 16.22 -31.03 -12.91
CA VAL A 62 17.17 -31.06 -11.79
C VAL A 62 16.53 -30.55 -10.51
N THR A 63 16.70 -31.29 -9.42
CA THR A 63 16.45 -30.79 -8.07
C THR A 63 17.77 -30.68 -7.30
N ILE A 64 18.06 -29.49 -6.80
CA ILE A 64 19.19 -29.20 -5.93
C ILE A 64 18.65 -29.07 -4.50
N TYR A 65 18.98 -30.04 -3.65
CA TYR A 65 18.74 -29.97 -2.22
C TYR A 65 19.90 -29.27 -1.52
N LEU A 66 19.59 -28.19 -0.83
CA LEU A 66 20.52 -27.52 0.08
C LEU A 66 20.35 -28.14 1.47
N ARG A 67 21.44 -28.64 2.04
CA ARG A 67 21.45 -29.15 3.42
C ARG A 67 21.54 -28.01 4.43
N GLU A 68 21.14 -28.28 5.66
CA GLU A 68 21.15 -27.35 6.79
C GLU A 68 22.46 -26.54 6.85
N GLY A 69 22.33 -25.22 6.99
CA GLY A 69 23.49 -24.34 7.13
C GLY A 69 23.28 -22.94 6.56
N LYS A 70 24.26 -22.09 6.85
CA LYS A 70 24.35 -20.72 6.35
C LYS A 70 25.41 -20.66 5.24
N TYR A 71 24.95 -20.43 4.01
CA TYR A 71 25.79 -20.31 2.83
C TYR A 71 26.09 -18.83 2.55
N ILE A 72 27.35 -18.44 2.78
CA ILE A 72 27.82 -17.08 2.52
C ILE A 72 28.18 -16.93 1.05
N LEU A 73 27.52 -15.98 0.38
CA LEU A 73 27.71 -15.67 -1.03
C LEU A 73 28.73 -14.54 -1.18
N ASP A 74 29.78 -14.80 -1.97
CA ASP A 74 30.76 -13.81 -2.42
C ASP A 74 30.36 -13.17 -3.77
N LYS A 75 29.42 -13.79 -4.47
CA LYS A 75 28.75 -13.30 -5.68
C LYS A 75 27.32 -13.84 -5.77
N PRO A 76 26.42 -13.17 -6.50
CA PRO A 76 25.05 -13.64 -6.68
C PRO A 76 25.00 -15.05 -7.28
N ILE A 77 23.95 -15.78 -6.96
CA ILE A 77 23.54 -16.98 -7.68
C ILE A 77 22.87 -16.55 -8.98
N VAL A 78 23.48 -16.87 -10.13
CA VAL A 78 22.95 -16.50 -11.44
C VAL A 78 22.37 -17.72 -12.14
N LEU A 79 21.06 -17.66 -12.45
CA LEU A 79 20.32 -18.66 -13.21
C LEU A 79 20.03 -18.12 -14.60
N THR A 80 20.42 -18.88 -15.62
CA THR A 80 20.35 -18.48 -17.04
C THR A 80 19.54 -19.50 -17.86
N PRO A 81 19.20 -19.23 -19.14
CA PRO A 81 18.39 -20.16 -19.94
C PRO A 81 19.02 -21.53 -20.15
N GLU A 82 20.32 -21.67 -19.93
CA GLU A 82 21.03 -22.95 -19.95
C GLU A 82 20.70 -23.84 -18.73
N ASN A 83 20.22 -23.24 -17.62
CA ASN A 83 19.81 -23.96 -16.43
C ASN A 83 18.46 -24.67 -16.59
N SER A 84 17.54 -24.11 -17.37
CA SER A 84 16.17 -24.62 -17.49
C SER A 84 15.49 -24.11 -18.77
N CYS A 85 14.58 -24.91 -19.32
CA CYS A 85 13.84 -24.63 -20.55
C CYS A 85 12.48 -25.34 -20.54
N ASP A 86 11.75 -25.33 -21.67
CA ASP A 86 10.42 -25.95 -21.76
C ASP A 86 10.42 -27.45 -21.43
N SER A 87 11.51 -28.16 -21.70
CA SER A 87 11.63 -29.61 -21.44
C SER A 87 12.45 -29.96 -20.19
N LYS A 88 12.87 -28.95 -19.40
CA LYS A 88 13.80 -29.12 -18.28
C LYS A 88 13.49 -28.11 -17.18
N THR A 89 13.12 -28.61 -16.00
CA THR A 89 12.88 -27.77 -14.82
C THR A 89 14.11 -27.73 -13.91
N LEU A 90 14.24 -26.65 -13.13
CA LEU A 90 15.23 -26.55 -12.06
C LEU A 90 14.52 -26.17 -10.75
N THR A 91 14.64 -27.01 -9.74
CA THR A 91 14.20 -26.70 -8.38
C THR A 91 15.40 -26.60 -7.46
N ILE A 92 15.55 -25.47 -6.76
CA ILE A 92 16.54 -25.29 -5.69
C ILE A 92 15.75 -25.17 -4.38
N LYS A 93 15.95 -26.09 -3.44
CA LYS A 93 15.16 -26.10 -2.22
C LYS A 93 15.95 -26.55 -1.00
N ALA A 94 15.53 -26.09 0.17
CA ALA A 94 16.00 -26.68 1.42
C ALA A 94 15.64 -28.17 1.46
N TYR A 95 16.53 -28.97 2.05
CA TYR A 95 16.21 -30.36 2.37
C TYR A 95 15.07 -30.38 3.42
N PRO A 96 14.12 -31.34 3.35
CA PRO A 96 12.95 -31.31 4.21
C PRO A 96 13.29 -31.16 5.70
N GLU A 97 12.60 -30.26 6.39
CA GLU A 97 12.78 -29.93 7.81
C GLU A 97 14.16 -29.33 8.19
N GLU A 98 15.03 -29.03 7.22
CA GLU A 98 16.33 -28.39 7.45
C GLU A 98 16.25 -26.88 7.18
N ASN A 99 16.89 -26.08 8.03
CA ASN A 99 16.96 -24.62 7.84
C ASN A 99 18.16 -24.24 6.97
N VAL A 100 17.90 -23.55 5.85
CA VAL A 100 18.93 -23.11 4.91
C VAL A 100 18.88 -21.59 4.78
N VAL A 101 20.02 -20.95 5.03
CA VAL A 101 20.18 -19.49 4.94
C VAL A 101 21.15 -19.16 3.83
N LEU A 102 20.73 -18.33 2.87
CA LEU A 102 21.62 -17.66 1.92
C LEU A 102 21.84 -16.22 2.37
N SER A 103 23.09 -15.84 2.52
CA SER A 103 23.46 -14.52 3.03
C SER A 103 24.69 -13.98 2.31
N SER A 104 24.77 -12.66 2.15
CA SER A 104 26.04 -12.00 1.78
C SER A 104 26.82 -11.46 2.98
N GLY A 105 26.31 -11.70 4.19
CA GLY A 105 26.87 -11.22 5.44
C GLY A 105 28.13 -12.00 5.84
N ILE A 106 29.28 -11.35 5.78
CA ILE A 106 30.52 -11.94 6.32
C ILE A 106 30.61 -11.68 7.82
N SER A 107 31.14 -12.65 8.57
CA SER A 107 31.42 -12.45 10.00
C SER A 107 32.71 -11.67 10.21
N LEU A 108 32.67 -10.74 11.15
CA LEU A 108 33.82 -9.93 11.56
C LEU A 108 34.52 -10.59 12.75
N ASN A 109 35.81 -10.90 12.61
CA ASN A 109 36.63 -11.40 13.72
C ASN A 109 37.20 -10.22 14.52
N LEU A 110 36.45 -9.78 15.54
CA LEU A 110 36.72 -8.55 16.28
C LEU A 110 37.37 -8.86 17.63
N LYS A 111 38.41 -8.09 17.95
CA LYS A 111 39.02 -8.04 19.29
C LYS A 111 38.71 -6.70 19.91
N TRP A 112 37.74 -6.69 20.80
CA TRP A 112 37.23 -5.46 21.40
C TRP A 112 38.15 -4.90 22.48
N GLU A 113 38.39 -3.59 22.40
CA GLU A 113 39.06 -2.80 23.42
C GLU A 113 38.19 -1.62 23.85
N LYS A 114 38.35 -1.21 25.11
CA LYS A 114 37.63 -0.05 25.65
C LYS A 114 38.13 1.23 24.97
N TYR A 115 37.21 2.06 24.50
CA TYR A 115 37.53 3.37 23.94
C TYR A 115 37.17 4.50 24.92
N LYS A 116 35.95 5.03 24.90
CA LYS A 116 35.50 6.11 25.81
C LYS A 116 34.00 6.02 26.08
N LYS A 117 33.55 6.45 27.27
CA LYS A 117 32.12 6.59 27.62
C LYS A 117 31.26 5.34 27.32
N GLY A 118 31.80 4.14 27.53
CA GLY A 118 31.11 2.87 27.24
C GLY A 118 31.22 2.38 25.80
N ILE A 119 31.73 3.20 24.88
CA ILE A 119 32.04 2.79 23.50
C ILE A 119 33.26 1.87 23.50
N MET A 120 33.13 0.80 22.74
CA MET A 120 34.17 -0.19 22.45
C MET A 120 34.68 0.03 21.02
N ARG A 121 35.90 -0.41 20.73
CA ARG A 121 36.41 -0.42 19.35
C ARG A 121 37.17 -1.70 19.04
N ALA A 122 37.21 -2.07 17.77
CA ALA A 122 37.95 -3.22 17.26
C ALA A 122 38.47 -2.93 15.84
N SER A 123 39.65 -3.47 15.52
CA SER A 123 40.20 -3.36 14.17
C SER A 123 39.49 -4.35 13.24
N VAL A 124 39.14 -3.89 12.04
CA VAL A 124 38.51 -4.72 11.00
C VAL A 124 39.55 -5.08 9.95
N SER A 125 39.77 -6.37 9.72
CA SER A 125 40.68 -6.87 8.68
C SER A 125 39.99 -7.01 7.32
N GLY A 126 40.73 -6.77 6.23
CA GLY A 126 40.29 -7.09 4.87
C GLY A 126 39.44 -6.02 4.17
N ASN A 127 39.21 -4.87 4.82
CA ASN A 127 38.45 -3.73 4.29
C ASN A 127 37.10 -4.11 3.65
N PRO A 128 36.21 -4.80 4.40
CA PRO A 128 34.90 -5.18 3.88
C PRO A 128 34.00 -3.96 3.68
N ILE A 129 32.92 -4.13 2.93
CA ILE A 129 31.84 -3.13 2.88
C ILE A 129 31.24 -3.05 4.29
N MET A 130 31.18 -1.84 4.84
CA MET A 130 30.61 -1.53 6.16
C MET A 130 29.41 -0.60 5.99
N ASP A 131 28.37 -1.13 5.33
CA ASP A 131 27.14 -0.38 5.04
C ASP A 131 26.00 -0.70 6.02
N MET A 132 25.94 -1.92 6.53
CA MET A 132 25.04 -2.32 7.60
C MET A 132 25.80 -3.18 8.59
N LEU A 133 25.42 -3.10 9.87
CA LEU A 133 25.96 -3.98 10.90
C LEU A 133 24.82 -4.81 11.50
N ILE A 134 25.00 -6.13 11.46
CA ILE A 134 24.08 -7.09 12.06
C ILE A 134 24.77 -7.64 13.31
N VAL A 135 24.14 -7.48 14.47
CA VAL A 135 24.63 -7.98 15.75
C VAL A 135 23.62 -8.96 16.32
N ASN A 136 24.05 -10.22 16.51
CA ASN A 136 23.18 -11.33 16.93
C ASN A 136 21.90 -11.41 16.09
N GLY A 137 22.02 -11.29 14.76
CA GLY A 137 20.90 -11.35 13.81
C GLY A 137 20.05 -10.08 13.67
N ASN A 138 20.31 -9.02 14.46
CA ASN A 138 19.55 -7.77 14.44
C ASN A 138 20.35 -6.63 13.81
N ILE A 139 19.69 -5.80 13.01
CA ILE A 139 20.31 -4.58 12.44
C ILE A 139 20.63 -3.61 13.58
N ARG A 140 21.84 -3.03 13.55
CA ARG A 140 22.28 -1.93 14.41
C ARG A 140 22.35 -0.63 13.61
N HIS A 141 21.95 0.47 14.24
CA HIS A 141 21.92 1.78 13.59
C HIS A 141 23.33 2.37 13.52
N MET A 142 23.67 2.99 12.39
CA MET A 142 24.83 3.87 12.35
C MET A 142 24.63 5.00 13.37
N ALA A 143 25.74 5.53 13.90
CA ALA A 143 25.77 6.72 14.73
C ALA A 143 24.96 7.84 14.08
N ARG A 144 23.88 8.31 14.73
CA ARG A 144 22.88 9.16 14.10
C ARG A 144 22.37 10.26 15.02
N PHE A 145 21.88 11.33 14.41
CA PHE A 145 21.12 12.35 15.11
C PHE A 145 19.79 12.65 14.41
N PRO A 146 18.66 12.71 15.14
CA PRO A 146 18.54 12.29 16.55
C PRO A 146 18.74 10.79 16.74
N ASN A 147 19.05 10.41 17.98
CA ASN A 147 19.15 9.01 18.39
C ASN A 147 17.81 8.30 18.15
N TYR A 148 17.88 6.99 17.92
CA TYR A 148 16.72 6.17 17.61
C TYR A 148 15.63 6.26 18.70
N ASP A 149 14.40 6.54 18.28
CA ASP A 149 13.18 6.52 19.09
C ASP A 149 12.08 5.75 18.33
N LYS A 150 11.68 4.60 18.89
CA LYS A 150 10.64 3.74 18.31
C LYS A 150 9.26 4.40 18.26
N GLU A 151 8.98 5.37 19.13
CA GLU A 151 7.69 6.07 19.19
C GLU A 151 7.65 7.26 18.22
N ALA A 152 8.81 7.68 17.70
CA ALA A 152 8.88 8.74 16.71
C ALA A 152 8.24 8.31 15.39
N VAL A 153 7.43 9.22 14.86
CA VAL A 153 6.59 8.98 13.70
C VAL A 153 7.38 8.76 12.40
N ARG A 154 8.52 9.42 12.23
CA ARG A 154 9.30 9.40 10.98
C ARG A 154 10.75 9.06 11.26
N PHE A 155 11.33 8.19 10.43
CA PHE A 155 12.71 7.70 10.52
C PHE A 155 13.13 7.21 11.92
N ASN A 156 12.17 6.89 12.78
CA ASN A 156 12.40 6.65 14.21
C ASN A 156 13.23 7.75 14.88
N GLY A 157 13.01 9.02 14.50
CA GLY A 157 13.67 10.18 15.09
C GLY A 157 14.09 11.18 14.03
N THR A 158 13.56 12.41 14.10
CA THR A 158 13.95 13.50 13.20
C THR A 158 13.99 14.84 13.93
N SER A 159 14.81 15.77 13.45
CA SER A 159 14.91 17.14 13.97
C SER A 159 15.54 18.08 12.94
N ALA A 160 15.08 19.34 12.87
CA ALA A 160 15.77 20.39 12.10
C ALA A 160 17.25 20.55 12.52
N LEU A 161 17.57 20.24 13.78
CA LEU A 161 18.92 20.35 14.32
C LEU A 161 19.92 19.38 13.66
N ALA A 162 19.45 18.36 12.93
CA ALA A 162 20.32 17.45 12.18
C ALA A 162 21.19 18.17 11.15
N THR A 163 20.78 19.35 10.70
CA THR A 163 21.52 20.21 9.75
C THR A 163 21.87 21.58 10.33
N ASP A 164 21.76 21.76 11.64
CA ASP A 164 22.04 23.06 12.28
C ASP A 164 23.54 23.40 12.22
N PRO A 165 23.92 24.60 11.77
CA PRO A 165 25.33 24.95 11.63
C PRO A 165 26.16 24.89 12.93
N ALA A 166 25.54 25.13 14.10
CA ALA A 166 26.23 25.01 15.38
C ALA A 166 26.51 23.55 15.76
N ARG A 167 25.68 22.60 15.30
CA ARG A 167 25.94 21.16 15.41
C ARG A 167 27.00 20.73 14.40
N VAL A 168 26.80 21.02 13.11
CA VAL A 168 27.71 20.62 12.02
C VAL A 168 29.15 21.12 12.26
N LYS A 169 29.33 22.30 12.86
CA LYS A 169 30.66 22.83 13.24
C LYS A 169 31.42 21.93 14.21
N LYS A 170 30.74 21.15 15.07
CA LYS A 170 31.36 20.27 16.06
C LYS A 170 31.93 18.99 15.45
N TRP A 171 31.40 18.56 14.30
CA TRP A 171 31.89 17.37 13.60
C TRP A 171 33.30 17.62 13.10
N LYS A 172 34.24 16.71 13.29
CA LYS A 172 35.59 16.90 12.74
C LYS A 172 35.57 16.75 11.22
N ASP A 173 34.96 15.66 10.76
CA ASP A 173 34.82 15.32 9.35
C ASP A 173 33.53 14.51 9.13
N PRO A 174 32.47 15.11 8.54
CA PRO A 174 31.23 14.41 8.28
C PRO A 174 31.17 13.76 6.89
N GLU A 175 32.26 13.79 6.11
CA GLU A 175 32.31 13.16 4.78
C GLU A 175 32.01 11.65 4.88
N GLY A 176 31.22 11.14 3.94
CA GLY A 176 30.71 9.77 3.96
C GLY A 176 29.46 9.57 4.84
N GLY A 177 29.07 10.58 5.61
CA GLY A 177 27.79 10.63 6.31
C GLY A 177 26.60 10.70 5.36
N TYR A 178 25.40 10.44 5.87
CA TYR A 178 24.15 10.58 5.11
C TYR A 178 23.20 11.57 5.78
N LEU A 179 22.51 12.36 4.96
CA LEU A 179 21.33 13.14 5.35
C LEU A 179 20.09 12.49 4.74
N HIS A 180 19.15 12.13 5.60
CA HIS A 180 17.82 11.66 5.24
C HIS A 180 16.83 12.74 5.62
N ALA A 181 15.93 13.07 4.70
CA ALA A 181 14.90 14.04 4.99
C ALA A 181 13.61 13.67 4.28
N MET A 182 12.48 13.89 4.96
CA MET A 182 11.19 13.76 4.30
C MET A 182 11.07 14.80 3.20
N HIS A 183 10.31 14.47 2.17
CA HIS A 183 9.80 15.45 1.22
C HIS A 183 9.05 16.57 1.97
N LYS A 184 9.11 17.83 1.49
CA LYS A 184 8.50 18.99 2.16
C LYS A 184 7.01 18.83 2.49
N HIS A 185 6.29 17.98 1.75
CA HIS A 185 4.89 17.64 1.96
C HIS A 185 4.66 16.17 2.40
N ASP A 186 5.70 15.50 2.88
CA ASP A 186 5.67 14.09 3.33
C ASP A 186 5.25 13.07 2.25
N TRP A 187 5.53 13.35 0.97
CA TRP A 187 5.21 12.46 -0.16
C TRP A 187 6.29 11.40 -0.43
N GLY A 188 7.04 11.03 0.60
CA GLY A 188 8.26 10.24 0.49
C GLY A 188 9.44 10.96 1.13
N ASP A 189 10.64 10.68 0.66
CA ASP A 189 11.89 11.15 1.23
C ASP A 189 12.97 11.41 0.18
N PHE A 190 14.04 12.06 0.65
CA PHE A 190 15.26 12.33 -0.08
C PHE A 190 16.45 11.87 0.76
N HIS A 191 17.43 11.29 0.08
CA HIS A 191 18.69 10.87 0.67
C HIS A 191 19.85 11.57 0.00
N TYR A 192 20.78 12.05 0.82
CA TYR A 192 21.99 12.72 0.36
C TYR A 192 23.21 12.14 1.05
N ARG A 193 24.27 11.91 0.28
CA ARG A 193 25.61 11.71 0.80
C ARG A 193 26.21 13.06 1.16
N ILE A 194 26.84 13.13 2.34
CA ILE A 194 27.61 14.28 2.80
C ILE A 194 29.01 14.15 2.18
N ILE A 195 29.40 15.15 1.38
CA ILE A 195 30.71 15.22 0.72
C ILE A 195 31.66 16.22 1.41
N GLY A 196 31.24 16.77 2.55
CA GLY A 196 32.01 17.72 3.33
C GLY A 196 31.14 18.80 3.97
N LYS A 197 31.80 19.83 4.51
CA LYS A 197 31.14 20.99 5.11
C LYS A 197 31.94 22.28 4.92
N THR A 198 31.25 23.41 4.93
CA THR A 198 31.88 24.72 4.91
C THR A 198 32.35 25.16 6.30
N PRO A 199 33.27 26.15 6.43
CA PRO A 199 33.63 26.73 7.72
C PRO A 199 32.44 27.36 8.48
N LYS A 200 31.36 27.69 7.77
CA LYS A 200 30.12 28.21 8.36
C LYS A 200 29.25 27.12 8.98
N GLY A 201 29.57 25.84 8.80
CA GLY A 201 28.77 24.71 9.29
C GLY A 201 27.65 24.29 8.34
N GLU A 202 27.75 24.62 7.05
CA GLU A 202 26.78 24.16 6.04
C GLU A 202 27.30 22.87 5.42
N LEU A 203 26.43 21.86 5.28
CA LEU A 203 26.79 20.60 4.64
C LEU A 203 26.83 20.76 3.12
N GLN A 204 27.80 20.09 2.51
CA GLN A 204 27.86 19.89 1.07
C GLN A 204 27.28 18.50 0.79
N LEU A 205 26.31 18.44 -0.12
CA LEU A 205 25.44 17.28 -0.31
C LEU A 205 25.42 16.86 -1.78
N GLU A 206 25.37 15.54 -2.00
CA GLU A 206 25.16 14.91 -3.31
C GLU A 206 24.06 13.86 -3.16
N GLY A 207 23.02 13.91 -3.99
CA GLY A 207 21.85 13.05 -3.80
C GLY A 207 20.53 13.74 -4.13
N GLY A 208 19.46 13.18 -3.56
CA GLY A 208 18.10 13.73 -3.64
C GLY A 208 17.33 13.29 -4.87
N TRP A 209 17.66 12.13 -5.44
CA TRP A 209 17.01 11.59 -6.65
C TRP A 209 15.95 10.52 -6.35
N GLN A 210 15.71 10.17 -5.09
CA GLN A 210 14.81 9.07 -4.70
C GLN A 210 13.31 9.43 -4.78
N ASN A 211 12.99 10.70 -5.04
CA ASN A 211 11.62 11.17 -5.22
C ASN A 211 11.50 11.98 -6.53
N ASN A 212 10.51 11.63 -7.34
CA ASN A 212 10.32 12.18 -8.69
C ASN A 212 9.63 13.56 -8.69
N ARG A 213 9.31 14.09 -7.50
CA ARG A 213 8.68 15.40 -7.28
C ARG A 213 9.58 16.30 -6.43
N PRO A 214 10.72 16.79 -6.96
CA PRO A 214 11.70 17.56 -6.20
C PRO A 214 11.19 18.96 -5.83
N MET A 215 10.55 19.08 -4.66
CA MET A 215 10.11 20.37 -4.10
C MET A 215 10.86 20.78 -2.82
N GLY A 216 11.98 20.10 -2.57
CA GLY A 216 12.87 20.31 -1.43
C GLY A 216 12.54 19.47 -0.20
N ILE A 217 13.47 19.48 0.75
CA ILE A 217 13.39 18.72 2.00
C ILE A 217 12.51 19.40 3.05
N HIS A 218 11.90 18.61 3.93
CA HIS A 218 11.13 19.09 5.07
C HIS A 218 11.98 19.95 6.01
N LYS A 219 11.37 20.92 6.69
CA LYS A 219 12.09 21.82 7.60
C LYS A 219 12.55 21.11 8.89
N GLU A 220 11.68 20.27 9.45
CA GLU A 220 11.88 19.61 10.75
C GLU A 220 12.24 18.12 10.64
N ASN A 221 11.85 17.45 9.55
CA ASN A 221 11.85 15.98 9.49
C ASN A 221 13.13 15.53 8.80
N ARG A 222 14.26 15.73 9.49
CA ARG A 222 15.62 15.43 9.03
C ARG A 222 16.35 14.54 10.01
N MET A 223 17.19 13.65 9.50
CA MET A 223 18.07 12.80 10.28
C MET A 223 19.41 12.72 9.57
N VAL A 224 20.50 12.76 10.33
CA VAL A 224 21.84 12.45 9.82
C VAL A 224 22.33 11.15 10.43
N GLU A 225 23.12 10.38 9.69
CA GLU A 225 23.77 9.18 10.19
C GLU A 225 25.18 9.00 9.60
N ASN A 226 25.92 8.05 10.18
CA ASN A 226 27.31 7.76 9.85
C ASN A 226 28.27 8.93 10.17
N ILE A 227 28.08 9.56 11.33
CA ILE A 227 28.93 10.65 11.83
C ILE A 227 29.50 10.26 13.18
N PHE A 228 30.83 10.20 13.31
CA PHE A 228 31.50 9.71 14.52
C PHE A 228 31.12 10.48 15.79
N GLU A 229 30.97 11.80 15.71
CA GLU A 229 30.60 12.62 16.86
C GLU A 229 29.16 12.42 17.33
N GLU A 230 28.29 11.82 16.52
CA GLU A 230 26.92 11.45 16.89
C GLU A 230 26.84 10.00 17.42
N LEU A 231 27.98 9.31 17.62
CA LEU A 231 28.01 8.01 18.31
C LEU A 231 27.88 8.24 19.82
N ASP A 232 26.65 8.24 20.32
CA ASP A 232 26.38 8.59 21.72
C ASP A 232 25.25 7.79 22.41
N ALA A 233 24.57 6.88 21.69
CA ALA A 233 23.55 6.00 22.26
C ALA A 233 23.90 4.51 22.16
N PRO A 234 23.43 3.67 23.11
CA PRO A 234 23.55 2.21 23.01
C PRO A 234 22.93 1.65 21.73
N GLY A 235 23.61 0.69 21.12
CA GLY A 235 23.24 0.05 19.85
C GLY A 235 23.77 0.75 18.60
N GLU A 236 24.39 1.93 18.74
CA GLU A 236 24.98 2.66 17.62
C GLU A 236 26.40 2.20 17.27
N TRP A 237 26.77 2.33 16.00
CA TRP A 237 28.12 2.03 15.52
C TRP A 237 28.64 3.05 14.49
N TYR A 238 29.96 3.14 14.35
CA TYR A 238 30.63 3.91 13.31
C TYR A 238 31.87 3.17 12.84
N TYR A 239 32.11 3.11 11.53
CA TYR A 239 33.32 2.53 10.96
C TYR A 239 34.20 3.61 10.35
N SER A 240 35.40 3.79 10.90
CA SER A 240 36.43 4.64 10.29
C SER A 240 37.12 3.84 9.19
N GLN A 241 36.78 4.13 7.93
CA GLN A 241 37.33 3.41 6.79
C GLN A 241 38.84 3.63 6.63
N ASP A 242 39.32 4.87 6.80
CA ASP A 242 40.74 5.22 6.66
C ASP A 242 41.62 4.57 7.73
N GLU A 243 41.10 4.46 8.96
CA GLU A 243 41.87 3.90 10.08
C GLU A 243 41.60 2.39 10.28
N GLY A 244 40.56 1.83 9.66
CA GLY A 244 40.17 0.42 9.80
C GLY A 244 39.61 0.05 11.17
N TRP A 245 38.95 0.99 11.86
CA TRP A 245 38.38 0.78 13.20
C TRP A 245 36.86 0.81 13.19
N LEU A 246 36.24 -0.24 13.73
CA LEU A 246 34.83 -0.25 14.10
C LEU A 246 34.68 0.22 15.54
N TYR A 247 33.86 1.25 15.74
CA TYR A 247 33.42 1.74 17.04
C TYR A 247 31.98 1.31 17.27
N TYR A 248 31.68 0.81 18.46
CA TYR A 248 30.35 0.31 18.81
C TYR A 248 30.01 0.66 20.25
N TYR A 249 28.78 1.13 20.49
CA TYR A 249 28.23 1.30 21.82
C TYR A 249 27.33 0.09 22.13
N PRO A 250 27.75 -0.87 22.96
CA PRO A 250 26.92 -2.03 23.28
C PRO A 250 25.61 -1.66 23.95
N LEU A 251 24.56 -2.45 23.69
CA LEU A 251 23.33 -2.39 24.49
C LEU A 251 23.63 -2.79 25.94
N PRO A 252 22.88 -2.30 26.95
CA PRO A 252 23.19 -2.51 28.37
C PRO A 252 23.41 -3.97 28.78
N GLU A 253 22.68 -4.92 28.17
CA GLU A 253 22.73 -6.35 28.48
C GLU A 253 23.51 -7.18 27.43
N GLU A 254 24.19 -6.52 26.49
CA GLU A 254 24.88 -7.22 25.40
C GLU A 254 26.33 -7.53 25.77
N ASN A 255 26.66 -8.81 25.86
CA ASN A 255 28.04 -9.25 26.01
C ASN A 255 28.78 -9.15 24.67
N ILE A 256 29.50 -8.05 24.49
CA ILE A 256 30.18 -7.73 23.23
C ILE A 256 31.20 -8.80 22.78
N ASN A 257 31.79 -9.57 23.71
CA ASN A 257 32.77 -10.60 23.39
C ASN A 257 32.14 -11.93 22.96
N GLU A 258 30.84 -12.10 23.20
CA GLU A 258 30.06 -13.28 22.78
C GLU A 258 29.14 -12.97 21.60
N ALA A 259 28.94 -11.69 21.29
CA ALA A 259 28.10 -11.25 20.20
C ALA A 259 28.72 -11.54 18.83
N THR A 260 27.88 -11.96 17.88
CA THR A 260 28.27 -12.09 16.47
C THR A 260 28.10 -10.76 15.76
N PHE A 261 29.10 -10.36 14.97
CA PHE A 261 29.08 -9.14 14.16
C PHE A 261 29.22 -9.51 12.70
N GLU A 262 28.27 -9.07 11.87
CA GLU A 262 28.25 -9.38 10.44
C GLU A 262 27.92 -8.14 9.61
N THR A 263 28.43 -8.08 8.38
CA THR A 263 28.15 -7.00 7.43
C THR A 263 27.89 -7.54 6.02
N PRO A 264 26.80 -7.13 5.33
CA PRO A 264 26.48 -7.60 3.99
C PRO A 264 27.46 -7.09 2.95
N GLN A 265 27.70 -7.87 1.90
CA GLN A 265 28.64 -7.56 0.82
C GLN A 265 27.99 -7.43 -0.56
N LEU A 266 26.77 -7.92 -0.75
CA LEU A 266 26.08 -7.94 -2.05
C LEU A 266 24.76 -7.16 -2.01
N LYS A 267 24.39 -6.61 -3.16
CA LYS A 267 23.05 -6.00 -3.40
C LYS A 267 22.00 -7.07 -3.72
N HIS A 268 22.43 -8.15 -4.38
CA HIS A 268 21.58 -9.23 -4.88
C HIS A 268 22.12 -10.56 -4.38
N LEU A 269 21.22 -11.46 -3.98
CA LEU A 269 21.56 -12.84 -3.62
C LEU A 269 21.30 -13.77 -4.81
N ILE A 270 20.20 -13.55 -5.54
CA ILE A 270 19.78 -14.40 -6.65
C ILE A 270 19.36 -13.55 -7.85
N GLU A 271 19.87 -13.90 -9.03
CA GLU A 271 19.54 -13.28 -10.31
C GLU A 271 19.08 -14.35 -11.30
N ILE A 272 17.81 -14.30 -11.69
CA ILE A 272 17.22 -15.15 -12.72
C ILE A 272 17.10 -14.33 -14.00
N VAL A 273 18.06 -14.51 -14.90
CA VAL A 273 18.30 -13.58 -16.02
C VAL A 273 18.28 -14.31 -17.36
N GLY A 274 17.20 -14.09 -18.11
CA GLY A 274 17.04 -14.56 -19.47
C GLY A 274 17.61 -13.62 -20.52
N LYS A 275 17.64 -14.10 -21.76
CA LYS A 275 17.99 -13.36 -22.97
C LYS A 275 16.70 -13.04 -23.74
N GLU A 276 16.73 -12.04 -24.62
CA GLU A 276 15.55 -11.65 -25.41
C GLU A 276 15.02 -12.81 -26.27
N SER A 277 15.91 -13.60 -26.86
CA SER A 277 15.56 -14.79 -27.64
C SER A 277 15.32 -16.06 -26.82
N ALA A 278 15.61 -16.03 -25.51
CA ALA A 278 15.57 -17.20 -24.64
C ALA A 278 15.32 -16.77 -23.19
N PRO A 279 14.06 -16.67 -22.73
CA PRO A 279 13.77 -16.42 -21.32
C PRO A 279 14.19 -17.62 -20.46
N VAL A 280 14.47 -17.38 -19.17
CA VAL A 280 14.62 -18.48 -18.20
C VAL A 280 13.24 -19.04 -17.89
N LYS A 281 13.08 -20.37 -17.92
CA LYS A 281 11.78 -21.00 -17.74
C LYS A 281 11.76 -22.02 -16.62
N ASN A 282 10.63 -22.21 -15.94
CA ASN A 282 10.39 -23.36 -15.06
C ASN A 282 11.44 -23.53 -13.94
N VAL A 283 11.78 -22.43 -13.27
CA VAL A 283 12.67 -22.42 -12.09
C VAL A 283 11.84 -22.26 -10.83
N THR A 284 12.07 -23.10 -9.82
CA THR A 284 11.48 -22.94 -8.49
C THR A 284 12.57 -22.81 -7.44
N ILE A 285 12.48 -21.78 -6.60
CA ILE A 285 13.29 -21.62 -5.40
C ILE A 285 12.35 -21.76 -4.20
N GLU A 286 12.63 -22.69 -3.29
CA GLU A 286 11.65 -23.11 -2.26
C GLU A 286 12.26 -23.27 -0.87
N GLY A 287 11.61 -22.73 0.15
CA GLY A 287 11.91 -23.04 1.55
C GLY A 287 13.25 -22.49 2.05
N ILE A 288 13.75 -21.39 1.46
CA ILE A 288 15.07 -20.84 1.74
C ILE A 288 14.94 -19.48 2.44
N GLU A 289 15.77 -19.26 3.47
CA GLU A 289 15.97 -17.95 4.09
C GLU A 289 16.97 -17.12 3.27
N LEU A 290 16.62 -15.88 2.95
CA LEU A 290 17.39 -14.94 2.15
C LEU A 290 17.63 -13.67 2.97
N THR A 291 18.88 -13.38 3.31
CA THR A 291 19.19 -12.28 4.23
C THR A 291 20.46 -11.52 3.93
N GLN A 292 20.60 -10.33 4.54
CA GLN A 292 21.81 -9.51 4.57
C GLN A 292 22.26 -9.10 3.16
N THR A 293 21.62 -8.08 2.60
CA THR A 293 22.12 -7.33 1.42
C THR A 293 22.40 -5.87 1.80
N VAL A 294 23.30 -5.21 1.05
CA VAL A 294 23.64 -3.80 1.27
C VAL A 294 22.49 -2.87 0.86
N ARG A 295 22.48 -1.65 1.40
CA ARG A 295 21.52 -0.60 1.10
C ARG A 295 21.74 -0.05 -0.30
N THR A 296 20.64 0.34 -0.95
CA THR A 296 20.65 0.76 -2.36
C THR A 296 20.17 2.19 -2.57
N PHE A 297 19.79 2.93 -1.52
CA PHE A 297 19.18 4.25 -1.66
C PHE A 297 20.09 5.33 -2.30
N MET A 298 21.41 5.09 -2.39
CA MET A 298 22.35 5.97 -3.10
C MET A 298 22.79 5.43 -4.47
N GLU A 299 22.18 4.35 -4.96
CA GLU A 299 22.42 3.82 -6.30
C GLU A 299 21.74 4.70 -7.36
N ASP A 300 21.90 4.31 -8.63
CA ASP A 300 21.20 4.94 -9.74
C ASP A 300 19.70 4.64 -9.66
N TYR A 301 18.90 5.70 -9.56
CA TYR A 301 17.44 5.63 -9.62
C TYR A 301 16.95 6.17 -10.96
N GLU A 302 15.87 5.58 -11.44
CA GLU A 302 15.14 6.08 -12.60
C GLU A 302 13.71 6.51 -12.19
N PRO A 303 13.15 7.54 -12.82
CA PRO A 303 11.77 7.92 -12.60
C PRO A 303 10.82 6.89 -13.21
N LEU A 304 9.75 6.57 -12.48
CA LEU A 304 8.61 5.82 -13.03
C LEU A 304 7.68 6.78 -13.81
N LEU A 305 6.72 6.25 -14.56
CA LEU A 305 5.94 7.05 -15.51
C LEU A 305 5.04 8.06 -14.79
N ARG A 306 5.54 9.29 -14.61
CA ARG A 306 4.86 10.45 -14.00
C ARG A 306 4.25 10.22 -12.62
N SER A 307 4.50 9.08 -11.98
CA SER A 307 4.26 8.91 -10.55
C SER A 307 5.29 9.72 -9.77
N ASP A 308 5.03 9.91 -8.49
CA ASP A 308 6.01 10.58 -7.63
C ASP A 308 7.22 9.65 -7.35
N TRP A 309 7.19 8.38 -7.81
CA TRP A 309 8.22 7.37 -7.55
C TRP A 309 9.43 7.51 -8.47
N THR A 310 10.58 7.25 -7.89
CA THR A 310 11.76 6.76 -8.61
C THR A 310 12.12 5.40 -8.06
N ILE A 311 12.91 4.62 -8.79
CA ILE A 311 13.28 3.28 -8.32
C ILE A 311 14.70 2.89 -8.69
N TYR A 312 15.35 2.20 -7.75
CA TYR A 312 16.49 1.35 -8.06
C TYR A 312 16.02 0.06 -8.72
N ARG A 313 16.43 -0.19 -9.96
CA ARG A 313 16.03 -1.37 -10.76
C ARG A 313 16.78 -2.65 -10.33
N GLY A 314 16.56 -3.08 -9.10
CA GLY A 314 17.13 -4.29 -8.51
C GLY A 314 16.53 -4.63 -7.14
N GLY A 315 16.86 -5.80 -6.60
CA GLY A 315 16.43 -6.27 -5.29
C GLY A 315 17.23 -7.51 -4.83
N ALA A 316 16.97 -8.03 -3.63
CA ALA A 316 17.66 -9.25 -3.15
C ALA A 316 17.48 -10.44 -4.09
N VAL A 317 16.32 -10.53 -4.76
CA VAL A 317 16.06 -11.46 -5.85
C VAL A 317 15.59 -10.71 -7.10
N ILE A 318 16.20 -10.98 -8.25
CA ILE A 318 15.82 -10.38 -9.53
C ILE A 318 15.27 -11.44 -10.48
N PHE A 319 14.12 -11.13 -11.09
CA PHE A 319 13.56 -11.84 -12.23
C PHE A 319 13.65 -10.92 -13.45
N ARG A 320 14.40 -11.32 -14.48
CA ARG A 320 14.52 -10.58 -15.73
C ARG A 320 14.36 -11.55 -16.89
N ARG A 321 13.35 -11.34 -17.73
CA ARG A 321 13.06 -12.23 -18.87
C ARG A 321 12.79 -13.66 -18.40
N THR A 322 11.81 -13.86 -17.52
CA THR A 322 11.43 -15.18 -17.00
C THR A 322 10.03 -15.64 -17.43
N GLU A 323 9.83 -16.95 -17.50
CA GLU A 323 8.52 -17.59 -17.65
C GLU A 323 8.37 -18.70 -16.60
N ASN A 324 7.23 -18.80 -15.91
CA ASN A 324 6.99 -19.85 -14.91
C ASN A 324 8.12 -20.00 -13.88
N CYS A 325 8.68 -18.88 -13.39
CA CYS A 325 9.70 -18.90 -12.35
C CYS A 325 9.08 -18.48 -11.01
N ILE A 326 9.31 -19.27 -9.96
CA ILE A 326 8.56 -19.16 -8.70
C ILE A 326 9.53 -19.09 -7.53
N LEU A 327 9.28 -18.13 -6.63
CA LEU A 327 9.81 -18.12 -5.28
C LEU A 327 8.70 -18.58 -4.31
N HIS A 328 8.93 -19.67 -3.60
CA HIS A 328 7.89 -20.34 -2.80
C HIS A 328 8.36 -20.55 -1.35
N ASP A 329 7.50 -20.26 -0.37
CA ASP A 329 7.73 -20.52 1.06
C ASP A 329 9.11 -20.03 1.56
N CYS A 330 9.57 -18.89 1.04
CA CYS A 330 10.86 -18.31 1.41
C CYS A 330 10.71 -17.28 2.55
N TYR A 331 11.78 -17.09 3.31
CA TYR A 331 11.87 -16.08 4.36
C TYR A 331 12.90 -15.02 3.97
N ILE A 332 12.44 -13.81 3.62
CA ILE A 332 13.32 -12.72 3.19
C ILE A 332 13.38 -11.66 4.28
N HIS A 333 14.56 -11.39 4.81
CA HIS A 333 14.71 -10.35 5.83
C HIS A 333 16.09 -9.71 5.92
N ASN A 334 16.16 -8.54 6.55
CA ASN A 334 17.37 -7.73 6.68
C ASN A 334 18.02 -7.44 5.31
N VAL A 335 17.19 -7.01 4.37
CA VAL A 335 17.58 -6.65 3.00
C VAL A 335 17.73 -5.14 2.92
N GLY A 336 18.84 -4.64 2.41
CA GLY A 336 19.14 -3.21 2.39
C GLY A 336 18.37 -2.39 1.36
N GLY A 337 17.88 -3.01 0.29
CA GLY A 337 17.12 -2.38 -0.80
C GLY A 337 15.74 -3.01 -0.97
N ASN A 338 15.31 -3.17 -2.22
CA ASN A 338 14.06 -3.90 -2.52
C ASN A 338 14.20 -5.40 -2.23
N GLY A 339 13.12 -6.05 -1.83
CA GLY A 339 13.08 -7.50 -1.65
C GLY A 339 13.21 -8.26 -2.96
N ILE A 340 12.20 -8.14 -3.83
CA ILE A 340 12.11 -8.86 -5.11
C ILE A 340 11.80 -7.87 -6.23
N PHE A 341 12.46 -8.05 -7.37
CA PHE A 341 12.30 -7.18 -8.52
C PHE A 341 12.02 -7.99 -9.79
N PHE A 342 10.82 -7.83 -10.36
CA PHE A 342 10.44 -8.33 -11.68
C PHE A 342 10.71 -7.25 -12.72
N ASP A 343 11.84 -7.39 -13.39
CA ASP A 343 12.39 -6.45 -14.33
C ASP A 343 11.97 -6.77 -15.77
N LYS A 344 11.30 -5.82 -16.43
CA LYS A 344 10.91 -5.91 -17.86
C LYS A 344 10.10 -7.19 -18.11
N TYR A 345 10.32 -7.90 -19.22
CA TYR A 345 9.54 -9.09 -19.56
C TYR A 345 9.56 -10.15 -18.44
N ASN A 346 8.40 -10.51 -17.90
CA ASN A 346 8.21 -11.67 -17.04
C ASN A 346 6.79 -12.22 -17.28
N ARG A 347 6.62 -13.55 -17.35
CA ARG A 347 5.31 -14.20 -17.57
C ARG A 347 5.08 -15.30 -16.55
N HIS A 348 3.88 -15.37 -15.97
CA HIS A 348 3.47 -16.50 -15.11
C HIS A 348 4.47 -16.82 -13.99
N SER A 349 5.25 -15.82 -13.59
CA SER A 349 6.23 -15.93 -12.51
C SER A 349 5.57 -15.41 -11.23
N ALA A 350 5.93 -16.01 -10.10
CA ALA A 350 5.18 -15.79 -8.88
C ALA A 350 6.06 -15.76 -7.63
N ILE A 351 5.55 -15.07 -6.62
CA ILE A 351 5.99 -15.24 -5.23
C ILE A 351 4.81 -15.74 -4.41
N THR A 352 5.01 -16.88 -3.74
CA THR A 352 3.93 -17.53 -2.99
C THR A 352 4.35 -18.00 -1.61
N GLY A 353 3.44 -17.93 -0.64
CA GLY A 353 3.62 -18.54 0.68
C GLY A 353 4.77 -17.96 1.52
N SER A 354 5.34 -16.83 1.11
CA SER A 354 6.61 -16.33 1.66
C SER A 354 6.39 -15.28 2.76
N PHE A 355 7.40 -15.12 3.63
CA PHE A 355 7.44 -14.09 4.66
C PHE A 355 8.53 -13.06 4.34
N LEU A 356 8.15 -11.80 4.19
CA LEU A 356 9.04 -10.68 3.86
C LEU A 356 8.99 -9.66 4.99
N THR A 357 10.11 -9.41 5.65
CA THR A 357 10.18 -8.43 6.73
C THR A 357 11.54 -7.75 6.85
N SER A 358 11.63 -6.62 7.53
CA SER A 358 12.89 -5.87 7.66
C SER A 358 13.53 -5.56 6.30
N ILE A 359 12.74 -4.99 5.40
CA ILE A 359 13.16 -4.63 4.03
C ILE A 359 13.47 -3.13 3.97
N GLY A 360 14.61 -2.77 3.41
CA GLY A 360 15.10 -1.40 3.31
C GLY A 360 14.22 -0.48 2.49
N ALA A 361 13.66 -1.02 1.40
CA ALA A 361 12.82 -0.31 0.44
C ALA A 361 11.48 -1.05 0.20
N SER A 362 11.05 -1.19 -1.06
CA SER A 362 9.81 -1.89 -1.42
C SER A 362 9.97 -3.42 -1.34
N ALA A 363 8.90 -4.14 -0.98
CA ALA A 363 9.01 -5.60 -0.83
C ALA A 363 9.04 -6.32 -2.18
N ILE A 364 8.10 -6.02 -3.08
CA ILE A 364 7.99 -6.64 -4.41
C ILE A 364 7.71 -5.56 -5.46
N CYS A 365 8.50 -5.53 -6.53
CA CYS A 365 8.35 -4.53 -7.61
C CYS A 365 8.15 -5.21 -8.97
N PHE A 366 7.14 -4.78 -9.73
CA PHE A 366 6.97 -5.11 -11.14
C PHE A 366 7.17 -3.85 -11.97
N VAL A 367 8.27 -3.77 -12.71
CA VAL A 367 8.63 -2.57 -13.47
C VAL A 367 8.97 -2.92 -14.91
N GLY A 368 8.14 -2.46 -15.85
CA GLY A 368 8.34 -2.64 -17.29
C GLY A 368 9.48 -1.81 -17.88
N ASP A 369 9.66 -1.99 -19.19
CA ASP A 369 10.59 -1.19 -19.99
C ASP A 369 9.91 0.10 -20.48
N PRO A 370 10.45 1.29 -20.18
CA PRO A 370 9.93 2.55 -20.71
C PRO A 370 9.86 2.60 -22.24
N ALA A 371 10.69 1.83 -22.96
CA ALA A 371 10.62 1.70 -24.41
C ALA A 371 9.32 1.04 -24.91
N GLY A 372 8.55 0.39 -24.03
CA GLY A 372 7.21 -0.15 -24.31
C GLY A 372 6.09 0.88 -24.31
N LEU A 373 6.34 2.09 -23.81
CA LEU A 373 5.34 3.14 -23.65
C LEU A 373 5.17 3.99 -24.90
N ARG A 374 3.95 4.49 -25.13
CA ARG A 374 3.63 5.42 -26.22
C ARG A 374 3.59 6.85 -25.70
N SER A 375 4.39 7.72 -26.29
CA SER A 375 4.47 9.14 -25.90
C SER A 375 4.71 9.36 -24.39
N PRO A 376 5.67 8.67 -23.75
CA PRO A 376 5.88 8.80 -22.32
C PRO A 376 6.42 10.20 -21.95
N SER A 377 6.13 10.60 -20.72
CA SER A 377 6.77 11.70 -20.00
C SER A 377 7.05 11.20 -18.59
N PHE A 378 8.00 11.77 -17.85
CA PHE A 378 8.43 11.13 -16.58
C PHE A 378 8.24 12.03 -15.37
N ARG A 379 8.19 13.35 -15.55
CA ARG A 379 7.92 14.28 -14.44
C ARG A 379 6.50 14.82 -14.47
N TYR A 380 6.04 15.31 -13.33
CA TYR A 380 4.67 15.84 -13.16
C TYR A 380 4.34 16.92 -14.21
N GLU A 381 5.25 17.87 -14.40
CA GLU A 381 5.11 19.01 -15.30
C GLU A 381 5.31 18.68 -16.78
N GLU A 382 5.85 17.51 -17.12
CA GLU A 382 6.16 17.12 -18.50
C GLU A 382 4.95 16.48 -19.18
N PHE A 383 4.74 16.77 -20.45
CA PHE A 383 3.68 16.15 -21.26
C PHE A 383 4.02 16.19 -22.75
N VAL A 384 3.42 15.29 -23.53
CA VAL A 384 3.49 15.29 -25.00
C VAL A 384 2.28 16.03 -25.56
N THR A 385 2.52 17.00 -26.45
CA THR A 385 1.43 17.77 -27.09
C THR A 385 0.56 16.88 -27.98
N LEU A 386 -0.74 17.20 -28.08
CA LEU A 386 -1.72 16.37 -28.79
C LEU A 386 -1.38 16.08 -30.26
N ASP A 387 -0.68 16.98 -30.94
CA ASP A 387 -0.25 16.85 -32.33
C ASP A 387 0.91 15.83 -32.51
N LYS A 388 1.67 15.58 -31.45
CA LYS A 388 2.81 14.63 -31.42
C LYS A 388 2.48 13.33 -30.70
N MET A 389 1.31 13.24 -30.07
CA MET A 389 0.90 12.10 -29.27
C MET A 389 0.51 10.92 -30.16
N ASP A 390 1.10 9.75 -29.89
CA ASP A 390 0.67 8.50 -30.49
C ASP A 390 -0.68 8.10 -29.90
N ARG A 391 -1.68 7.90 -30.77
CA ARG A 391 -3.07 7.61 -30.39
C ARG A 391 -3.40 6.12 -30.38
N ALA A 392 -2.46 5.23 -30.71
CA ALA A 392 -2.69 3.79 -30.73
C ALA A 392 -2.87 3.22 -29.31
N LYS A 393 -3.80 2.26 -29.16
CA LYS A 393 -4.09 1.60 -27.88
C LYS A 393 -3.00 0.60 -27.50
N GLY A 394 -2.68 0.52 -26.21
CA GLY A 394 -1.78 -0.49 -25.66
C GLY A 394 -0.28 -0.22 -25.90
N PRO A 395 0.57 -1.19 -25.56
CA PRO A 395 2.02 -1.03 -25.60
C PRO A 395 2.59 -0.95 -27.03
N LEU A 396 3.84 -0.49 -27.16
CA LEU A 396 4.67 -0.62 -28.37
C LEU A 396 5.28 -2.01 -28.53
N ASN A 397 5.56 -2.69 -27.41
CA ASN A 397 6.18 -4.02 -27.38
C ASN A 397 5.73 -4.77 -26.11
N GLU A 398 6.17 -6.01 -25.95
CA GLU A 398 5.73 -6.86 -24.83
C GLU A 398 6.75 -6.94 -23.68
N ASN A 399 7.75 -6.04 -23.64
CA ASN A 399 8.87 -6.09 -22.70
C ASN A 399 8.52 -5.51 -21.31
N HIS A 400 7.52 -6.10 -20.67
CA HIS A 400 7.01 -5.72 -19.35
C HIS A 400 6.54 -6.94 -18.56
N PRO A 401 6.40 -6.87 -17.23
CA PRO A 401 5.82 -7.97 -16.48
C PRO A 401 4.33 -8.14 -16.82
N ALA A 402 3.88 -9.37 -17.02
CA ALA A 402 2.47 -9.67 -17.21
C ALA A 402 2.07 -11.07 -16.74
N TYR A 403 0.83 -11.22 -16.27
CA TYR A 403 0.30 -12.51 -15.81
C TYR A 403 1.12 -13.13 -14.67
N CYS A 404 1.77 -12.29 -13.87
CA CYS A 404 2.51 -12.69 -12.68
C CYS A 404 1.61 -12.63 -11.43
N GLU A 405 2.04 -13.29 -10.37
CA GLU A 405 1.23 -13.46 -9.16
C GLU A 405 2.02 -13.16 -7.88
N VAL A 406 1.35 -12.46 -6.95
CA VAL A 406 1.76 -12.28 -5.56
C VAL A 406 0.66 -12.91 -4.70
N TYR A 407 0.91 -14.12 -4.20
CA TYR A 407 -0.14 -14.92 -3.56
C TYR A 407 0.24 -15.44 -2.19
N ASN A 408 -0.63 -15.26 -1.18
CA ASN A 408 -0.45 -15.89 0.13
C ASN A 408 0.88 -15.50 0.82
N ASN A 409 1.29 -14.24 0.73
CA ASN A 409 2.51 -13.74 1.38
C ASN A 409 2.22 -12.86 2.59
N LEU A 410 3.08 -12.93 3.59
CA LEU A 410 3.11 -12.01 4.73
C LEU A 410 4.20 -10.96 4.49
N ILE A 411 3.83 -9.69 4.41
CA ILE A 411 4.74 -8.57 4.15
C ILE A 411 4.59 -7.56 5.28
N CYS A 412 5.64 -7.35 6.09
CA CYS A 412 5.58 -6.33 7.13
C CYS A 412 6.92 -5.73 7.53
N ASN A 413 6.90 -4.53 8.13
CA ASN A 413 8.12 -3.83 8.57
C ASN A 413 9.07 -3.57 7.40
N ILE A 414 8.57 -2.87 6.39
CA ILE A 414 9.32 -2.51 5.17
C ILE A 414 9.58 -1.00 5.14
N GLY A 415 10.44 -0.54 4.22
CA GLY A 415 10.87 0.85 4.15
C GLY A 415 11.69 1.26 5.37
N LEU A 416 12.61 0.41 5.82
CA LEU A 416 13.50 0.75 6.94
C LEU A 416 14.34 1.99 6.63
N PHE A 417 14.82 2.11 5.38
CA PHE A 417 15.69 3.21 4.95
C PHE A 417 14.93 4.22 4.09
N GLU A 418 14.18 3.75 3.11
CA GLU A 418 13.42 4.59 2.17
C GLU A 418 11.95 4.71 2.59
N LYS A 419 11.31 5.85 2.32
CA LYS A 419 9.92 6.15 2.70
C LYS A 419 9.00 6.37 1.50
N GLN A 420 9.53 6.48 0.30
CA GLN A 420 8.75 6.40 -0.94
C GLN A 420 8.70 4.97 -1.51
N ILE A 421 8.08 4.06 -0.75
CA ILE A 421 8.09 2.62 -1.04
C ILE A 421 6.72 1.99 -0.82
N THR A 422 6.57 0.71 -1.14
CA THR A 422 5.31 -0.02 -0.97
C THR A 422 5.54 -1.53 -0.75
N GLY A 423 4.51 -2.25 -0.31
CA GLY A 423 4.53 -3.71 -0.28
C GLY A 423 4.61 -4.31 -1.68
N VAL A 424 3.72 -3.86 -2.58
CA VAL A 424 3.76 -4.23 -4.00
C VAL A 424 3.71 -2.98 -4.88
N GLU A 425 4.74 -2.78 -5.70
CA GLU A 425 4.85 -1.70 -6.70
C GLU A 425 4.51 -2.24 -8.09
N LEU A 426 3.62 -1.55 -8.79
CA LEU A 426 3.22 -1.84 -10.16
C LEU A 426 3.53 -0.63 -11.05
N SER A 427 4.44 -0.81 -12.01
CA SER A 427 4.68 0.17 -13.06
C SER A 427 4.98 -0.47 -14.41
N MET A 428 4.38 0.06 -15.47
CA MET A 428 4.53 -0.35 -16.86
C MET A 428 4.31 -1.87 -17.00
N CYS A 429 3.26 -2.41 -16.38
CA CYS A 429 2.98 -3.85 -16.32
C CYS A 429 1.49 -4.12 -16.57
N ARG A 430 1.06 -5.38 -16.69
CA ARG A 430 -0.37 -5.68 -16.88
C ARG A 430 -0.78 -7.01 -16.29
N ASN A 431 -2.07 -7.17 -15.97
CA ASN A 431 -2.62 -8.47 -15.56
C ASN A 431 -1.83 -9.13 -14.41
N ILE A 432 -1.41 -8.33 -13.44
CA ILE A 432 -0.77 -8.84 -12.21
C ILE A 432 -1.87 -9.17 -11.20
N THR A 433 -1.83 -10.37 -10.63
CA THR A 433 -2.75 -10.80 -9.58
C THR A 433 -2.07 -10.67 -8.22
N ILE A 434 -2.68 -9.92 -7.30
CA ILE A 434 -2.23 -9.75 -5.93
C ILE A 434 -3.35 -10.26 -5.02
N SER A 435 -3.19 -11.48 -4.50
CA SER A 435 -4.27 -12.18 -3.80
C SER A 435 -3.86 -12.84 -2.49
N HIS A 436 -4.72 -12.78 -1.47
CA HIS A 436 -4.48 -13.40 -0.16
C HIS A 436 -3.17 -12.97 0.54
N ASN A 437 -2.75 -11.71 0.41
CA ASN A 437 -1.57 -11.21 1.13
C ASN A 437 -1.96 -10.43 2.38
N SER A 438 -1.18 -10.55 3.44
CA SER A 438 -1.25 -9.65 4.60
C SER A 438 -0.11 -8.65 4.51
N ILE A 439 -0.41 -7.37 4.35
CA ILE A 439 0.57 -6.30 4.12
C ILE A 439 0.39 -5.21 5.17
N TYR A 440 1.37 -5.01 6.05
CA TYR A 440 1.22 -4.01 7.12
C TYR A 440 2.54 -3.44 7.64
N ASP A 441 2.43 -2.40 8.47
CA ASP A 441 3.58 -1.68 9.03
C ASP A 441 4.47 -1.12 7.90
N THR A 442 3.86 -0.32 7.02
CA THR A 442 4.53 0.34 5.89
C THR A 442 4.54 1.87 6.09
N PRO A 443 5.63 2.57 5.73
CA PRO A 443 5.71 4.03 5.87
C PRO A 443 4.78 4.77 4.90
N ARG A 444 4.40 4.11 3.80
CA ARG A 444 3.65 4.66 2.67
C ARG A 444 2.56 3.65 2.22
N ALA A 445 2.39 3.32 0.94
CA ALA A 445 1.29 2.42 0.55
C ALA A 445 1.54 0.95 0.93
N GLY A 446 0.48 0.13 0.92
CA GLY A 446 0.60 -1.32 0.91
C GLY A 446 0.74 -1.86 -0.52
N ILE A 447 -0.06 -1.32 -1.44
CA ILE A 447 0.04 -1.57 -2.88
C ILE A 447 -0.01 -0.21 -3.60
N ASN A 448 0.89 0.00 -4.56
CA ASN A 448 0.94 1.20 -5.38
C ASN A 448 0.92 0.85 -6.87
N ILE A 449 0.14 1.61 -7.63
CA ILE A 449 0.05 1.54 -9.10
C ILE A 449 0.53 2.89 -9.65
N SER A 450 1.76 2.93 -10.17
CA SER A 450 2.38 4.18 -10.63
C SER A 450 1.60 4.83 -11.78
N GLU A 451 0.96 4.05 -12.64
CA GLU A 451 0.17 4.53 -13.78
C GLU A 451 -0.82 3.45 -14.28
N GLY A 452 -1.72 3.81 -15.21
CA GLY A 452 -2.75 2.90 -15.71
C GLY A 452 -2.27 1.87 -16.75
N THR A 453 -1.05 2.02 -17.28
CA THR A 453 -0.48 1.12 -18.29
C THR A 453 -0.29 -0.29 -17.73
N TRP A 454 -0.80 -1.39 -18.32
CA TRP A 454 -1.93 -1.46 -19.26
C TRP A 454 -3.16 -2.11 -18.62
N GLY A 455 -3.25 -1.99 -17.30
CA GLY A 455 -4.37 -2.43 -16.48
C GLY A 455 -4.54 -3.94 -16.42
N GLY A 456 -5.77 -4.39 -16.15
CA GLY A 456 -6.10 -5.80 -15.99
C GLY A 456 -5.62 -6.43 -14.68
N HIS A 457 -5.06 -5.64 -13.76
CA HIS A 457 -4.65 -6.11 -12.44
C HIS A 457 -5.86 -6.55 -11.62
N ILE A 458 -5.67 -7.59 -10.80
CA ILE A 458 -6.67 -8.11 -9.86
C ILE A 458 -6.07 -8.02 -8.46
N ILE A 459 -6.66 -7.22 -7.59
CA ILE A 459 -6.24 -7.03 -6.21
C ILE A 459 -7.37 -7.52 -5.32
N GLU A 460 -7.20 -8.70 -4.71
CA GLU A 460 -8.29 -9.34 -3.98
C GLU A 460 -7.90 -10.12 -2.72
N HIS A 461 -8.83 -10.26 -1.78
CA HIS A 461 -8.63 -11.07 -0.57
C HIS A 461 -7.41 -10.64 0.28
N ASN A 462 -6.90 -9.42 0.13
CA ASN A 462 -5.77 -8.93 0.91
C ASN A 462 -6.23 -8.29 2.24
N ASP A 463 -5.38 -8.38 3.26
CA ASP A 463 -5.53 -7.67 4.54
C ASP A 463 -4.41 -6.62 4.65
N ILE A 464 -4.74 -5.35 4.39
CA ILE A 464 -3.77 -4.27 4.24
C ILE A 464 -4.03 -3.18 5.28
N PHE A 465 -3.11 -2.99 6.22
CA PHE A 465 -3.32 -2.07 7.34
C PHE A 465 -2.04 -1.48 7.91
N ASN A 466 -2.16 -0.46 8.76
CA ASN A 466 -1.01 0.28 9.29
C ASN A 466 -0.10 0.77 8.16
N THR A 467 -0.73 1.39 7.16
CA THR A 467 -0.09 2.02 6.01
C THR A 467 -0.06 3.53 6.21
N VAL A 468 0.83 4.20 5.47
CA VAL A 468 1.03 5.65 5.50
C VAL A 468 1.43 6.11 6.92
N LYS A 469 2.26 5.30 7.60
CA LYS A 469 2.68 5.56 8.99
C LYS A 469 3.63 6.75 9.13
N GLU A 470 4.44 7.01 8.10
CA GLU A 470 5.49 8.03 8.13
C GLU A 470 5.26 9.15 7.12
N THR A 471 4.53 8.84 6.05
CA THR A 471 4.23 9.77 4.94
C THR A 471 2.80 10.33 5.05
N GLY A 472 2.33 11.02 4.00
CA GLY A 472 0.96 11.48 3.88
C GLY A 472 0.47 11.53 2.43
N ASP A 473 -0.79 11.96 2.26
CA ASP A 473 -1.49 12.15 0.99
C ASP A 473 -1.42 10.89 0.10
N HIS A 474 -2.00 9.80 0.62
CA HIS A 474 -1.90 8.49 0.01
C HIS A 474 -2.92 7.49 0.58
N GLY A 475 -2.83 6.22 0.21
CA GLY A 475 -3.71 5.18 0.75
C GLY A 475 -3.09 3.80 0.91
N SER A 476 -3.86 2.88 1.52
CA SER A 476 -3.45 1.45 1.63
C SER A 476 -3.27 0.82 0.26
N ILE A 477 -4.20 1.11 -0.65
CA ILE A 477 -4.02 0.94 -2.09
C ILE A 477 -4.00 2.33 -2.70
N ASN A 478 -2.98 2.63 -3.50
CA ASN A 478 -2.93 3.86 -4.27
C ASN A 478 -2.72 3.64 -5.76
N SER A 479 -3.20 4.59 -6.56
CA SER A 479 -2.83 4.72 -7.95
C SER A 479 -2.64 6.19 -8.35
N TRP A 480 -1.74 6.43 -9.31
CA TRP A 480 -1.89 7.51 -10.28
C TRP A 480 -2.36 6.93 -11.63
N GLY A 481 -3.05 7.74 -12.42
CA GLY A 481 -3.40 7.48 -13.82
C GLY A 481 -2.93 8.63 -14.71
N ARG A 482 -1.71 9.13 -14.45
CA ARG A 482 -1.05 10.16 -15.24
C ARG A 482 -0.49 9.59 -16.56
N ASP A 483 -1.32 8.80 -17.25
CA ASP A 483 -1.03 8.19 -18.54
C ASP A 483 -0.87 9.25 -19.65
N ARG A 484 -0.61 8.86 -20.90
CA ARG A 484 -0.25 9.81 -21.97
C ARG A 484 -1.27 10.93 -22.20
N PHE A 485 -2.55 10.68 -21.89
CA PHE A 485 -3.63 11.66 -22.06
C PHE A 485 -3.66 12.74 -20.97
N TRP A 486 -3.03 12.49 -19.82
CA TRP A 486 -3.13 13.33 -18.65
C TRP A 486 -2.34 14.63 -18.77
N HIS A 487 -2.94 15.73 -18.34
CA HIS A 487 -2.34 17.06 -18.36
C HIS A 487 -2.48 17.75 -16.99
N PRO A 488 -1.44 18.41 -16.46
CA PRO A 488 -1.47 19.02 -15.12
C PRO A 488 -2.40 20.24 -15.01
N ASP A 489 -2.65 20.93 -16.13
CA ASP A 489 -3.69 21.97 -16.19
C ASP A 489 -5.07 21.35 -16.42
N TYR A 490 -5.97 21.59 -15.45
CA TYR A 490 -7.34 21.07 -15.45
C TYR A 490 -8.15 21.47 -16.69
N ASN A 491 -8.05 22.72 -17.15
CA ASN A 491 -8.88 23.20 -18.27
C ASN A 491 -8.42 22.58 -19.59
N ILE A 492 -7.10 22.46 -19.78
CA ILE A 492 -6.54 21.76 -20.93
C ILE A 492 -6.94 20.28 -20.88
N MET A 493 -6.86 19.65 -19.71
CA MET A 493 -7.27 18.26 -19.52
C MET A 493 -8.75 18.06 -19.86
N ALA A 494 -9.63 18.94 -19.37
CA ALA A 494 -11.07 18.93 -19.66
C ALA A 494 -11.35 19.09 -21.17
N GLN A 495 -10.57 19.90 -21.88
CA GLN A 495 -10.67 20.03 -23.33
C GLN A 495 -10.24 18.73 -24.04
N ILE A 496 -9.08 18.16 -23.68
CA ILE A 496 -8.54 16.93 -24.28
C ILE A 496 -9.56 15.80 -24.18
N VAL A 497 -10.10 15.54 -22.99
CA VAL A 497 -11.02 14.41 -22.77
C VAL A 497 -12.39 14.63 -23.42
N CYS A 498 -12.80 15.88 -23.62
CA CYS A 498 -14.04 16.21 -24.33
C CYS A 498 -13.88 16.01 -25.85
N GLU A 499 -12.76 16.45 -26.43
CA GLU A 499 -12.51 16.38 -27.88
C GLU A 499 -12.00 15.00 -28.31
N HIS A 500 -11.32 14.27 -27.41
CA HIS A 500 -10.63 13.01 -27.70
C HIS A 500 -10.84 11.95 -26.59
N PRO A 501 -12.09 11.57 -26.26
CA PRO A 501 -12.39 10.66 -25.14
C PRO A 501 -11.75 9.27 -25.26
N ALA A 502 -11.42 8.82 -26.48
CA ALA A 502 -10.74 7.54 -26.70
C ALA A 502 -9.34 7.47 -26.05
N LEU A 503 -8.69 8.62 -25.80
CA LEU A 503 -7.37 8.68 -25.18
C LEU A 503 -7.36 8.22 -23.72
N ILE A 504 -8.48 8.37 -23.00
CA ILE A 504 -8.62 7.95 -21.60
C ILE A 504 -8.29 6.46 -21.43
N LEU A 505 -8.68 5.63 -22.39
CA LEU A 505 -8.51 4.18 -22.36
C LEU A 505 -7.39 3.68 -23.28
N ALA A 506 -6.58 4.60 -23.82
CA ALA A 506 -5.49 4.24 -24.74
C ALA A 506 -4.40 3.43 -24.03
N ASP A 507 -4.07 3.81 -22.79
CA ASP A 507 -3.05 3.14 -21.97
C ASP A 507 -3.66 2.12 -21.01
N ILE A 508 -4.71 2.48 -20.26
CA ILE A 508 -5.40 1.52 -19.39
C ILE A 508 -6.39 0.65 -20.16
N VAL A 509 -5.84 -0.28 -20.93
CA VAL A 509 -6.56 -1.09 -21.92
C VAL A 509 -7.65 -1.96 -21.30
N ASN A 510 -7.34 -2.55 -20.15
CA ASN A 510 -8.20 -3.45 -19.39
C ASN A 510 -8.51 -2.85 -18.02
N PRO A 511 -9.72 -3.06 -17.48
CA PRO A 511 -10.07 -2.52 -16.17
C PRO A 511 -9.21 -3.14 -15.08
N ILE A 512 -8.86 -2.34 -14.07
CA ILE A 512 -8.23 -2.81 -12.84
C ILE A 512 -9.33 -3.15 -11.82
N ILE A 513 -9.23 -4.30 -11.17
CA ILE A 513 -10.24 -4.80 -10.21
C ILE A 513 -9.66 -4.77 -8.80
N ILE A 514 -10.37 -4.13 -7.86
CA ILE A 514 -10.08 -4.12 -6.43
C ILE A 514 -11.30 -4.69 -5.70
N ARG A 515 -11.20 -5.90 -5.14
CA ARG A 515 -12.34 -6.54 -4.48
C ARG A 515 -12.02 -7.43 -3.30
N HIS A 516 -12.97 -7.67 -2.40
CA HIS A 516 -12.77 -8.60 -1.28
C HIS A 516 -11.56 -8.27 -0.40
N ASN A 517 -11.14 -7.00 -0.28
CA ASN A 517 -10.02 -6.63 0.58
C ASN A 517 -10.50 -6.04 1.90
N ARG A 518 -9.72 -6.21 2.97
CA ARG A 518 -9.85 -5.46 4.22
C ARG A 518 -8.72 -4.44 4.32
N LEU A 519 -9.09 -3.18 4.43
CA LEU A 519 -8.19 -2.05 4.24
C LEU A 519 -8.28 -1.08 5.41
N ARG A 520 -7.13 -0.65 5.96
CA ARG A 520 -7.04 0.39 6.98
C ARG A 520 -5.82 1.29 6.78
N CYS A 521 -6.03 2.51 6.35
CA CYS A 521 -4.97 3.53 6.24
C CYS A 521 -4.91 4.39 7.51
N ASP A 522 -3.72 4.63 8.08
CA ASP A 522 -3.59 5.44 9.30
C ASP A 522 -3.64 6.94 9.03
N ARG A 523 -3.16 7.39 7.85
CA ARG A 523 -3.06 8.82 7.48
C ARG A 523 -3.38 9.06 6.01
N GLY A 524 -4.60 8.79 5.63
CA GLY A 524 -5.07 8.97 4.26
C GLY A 524 -6.34 8.18 3.99
N TRP A 525 -6.41 7.57 2.83
CA TRP A 525 -7.58 6.82 2.38
C TRP A 525 -7.33 5.32 2.35
N ASP A 526 -8.37 4.50 2.54
CA ASP A 526 -8.20 3.05 2.42
C ASP A 526 -7.94 2.67 0.97
N ILE A 527 -8.62 3.35 0.04
CA ILE A 527 -8.32 3.34 -1.39
C ILE A 527 -8.14 4.79 -1.85
N ASP A 528 -6.98 5.09 -2.40
CA ASP A 528 -6.61 6.40 -2.94
C ASP A 528 -6.36 6.29 -4.45
N LEU A 529 -7.37 6.57 -5.27
CA LEU A 529 -7.17 6.77 -6.71
C LEU A 529 -6.90 8.26 -6.97
N ASP A 530 -5.65 8.58 -7.21
CA ASP A 530 -5.15 9.94 -7.38
C ASP A 530 -5.22 10.39 -8.86
N ASP A 531 -4.48 11.43 -9.22
CA ASP A 531 -4.48 12.08 -10.54
C ASP A 531 -4.72 11.14 -11.73
N GLY A 532 -5.83 11.32 -12.43
CA GLY A 532 -6.11 10.65 -13.70
C GLY A 532 -6.47 9.16 -13.62
N SER A 533 -6.43 8.50 -12.45
CA SER A 533 -6.72 7.06 -12.31
C SER A 533 -8.10 6.71 -12.89
N SER A 534 -8.12 5.90 -13.94
CA SER A 534 -9.29 5.64 -14.78
C SER A 534 -9.50 4.14 -15.01
N ASN A 535 -10.72 3.71 -15.37
CA ASN A 535 -11.04 2.32 -15.71
C ASN A 535 -10.84 1.31 -14.55
N TYR A 536 -11.50 1.57 -13.41
CA TYR A 536 -11.46 0.71 -12.23
C TYR A 536 -12.83 0.06 -11.94
N GLN A 537 -12.80 -1.14 -11.37
CA GLN A 537 -13.94 -1.78 -10.72
C GLN A 537 -13.58 -2.06 -9.27
N ILE A 538 -14.31 -1.45 -8.33
CA ILE A 538 -14.03 -1.47 -6.90
C ILE A 538 -15.26 -1.97 -6.16
N TYR A 539 -15.23 -3.19 -5.64
CA TYR A 539 -16.41 -3.75 -5.00
C TYR A 539 -16.11 -4.73 -3.88
N ASP A 540 -17.05 -4.90 -2.96
CA ASP A 540 -16.96 -5.87 -1.87
C ASP A 540 -15.70 -5.69 -1.00
N ASN A 541 -15.26 -4.44 -0.81
CA ASN A 541 -14.14 -4.12 0.08
C ASN A 541 -14.66 -3.60 1.43
N LEU A 542 -13.96 -3.97 2.50
CA LEU A 542 -14.13 -3.46 3.84
C LEU A 542 -13.08 -2.38 4.12
N CYS A 543 -13.51 -1.12 4.12
CA CYS A 543 -12.69 0.05 4.41
C CYS A 543 -12.90 0.47 5.87
N LEU A 544 -11.85 0.37 6.69
CA LEU A 544 -11.94 0.50 8.15
C LEU A 544 -11.63 1.91 8.68
N ASN A 545 -11.13 2.84 7.86
CA ASN A 545 -10.77 4.16 8.37
C ASN A 545 -10.87 5.29 7.34
N GLY A 546 -10.12 5.20 6.24
CA GLY A 546 -9.89 6.31 5.31
C GLY A 546 -10.99 6.51 4.26
N GLY A 547 -11.84 5.51 4.02
CA GLY A 547 -12.82 5.55 2.92
C GLY A 547 -12.15 5.49 1.55
N ILE A 548 -12.84 5.97 0.52
CA ILE A 548 -12.40 5.88 -0.89
C ILE A 548 -12.24 7.28 -1.48
N LYS A 549 -11.02 7.64 -1.91
CA LYS A 549 -10.74 8.86 -2.68
C LYS A 549 -10.70 8.56 -4.16
N LEU A 550 -11.42 9.38 -4.92
CA LEU A 550 -11.49 9.35 -6.37
C LEU A 550 -11.12 10.75 -6.89
N ARG A 551 -9.84 11.01 -7.11
CA ARG A 551 -9.34 12.27 -7.68
C ARG A 551 -9.32 12.18 -9.21
N GLU A 552 -9.78 13.22 -9.90
CA GLU A 552 -9.82 13.28 -11.37
C GLU A 552 -10.37 11.97 -11.98
N GLY A 553 -9.81 11.46 -13.07
CA GLY A 553 -10.08 10.11 -13.56
C GLY A 553 -11.46 9.90 -14.21
N PHE A 554 -11.64 8.71 -14.80
CA PHE A 554 -12.79 8.37 -15.63
C PHE A 554 -13.16 6.88 -15.54
N TYR A 555 -14.43 6.57 -15.79
CA TYR A 555 -14.95 5.20 -15.95
C TYR A 555 -14.64 4.26 -14.78
N ARG A 556 -14.76 4.75 -13.55
CA ARG A 556 -14.60 3.95 -12.33
C ARG A 556 -15.97 3.53 -11.81
N THR A 557 -16.12 2.25 -11.48
CA THR A 557 -17.33 1.71 -10.84
C THR A 557 -17.00 1.28 -9.43
N VAL A 558 -17.65 1.89 -8.44
CA VAL A 558 -17.46 1.63 -7.02
C VAL A 558 -18.78 1.18 -6.41
N ALA A 559 -18.90 -0.10 -6.08
CA ALA A 559 -20.15 -0.65 -5.61
C ALA A 559 -20.02 -1.66 -4.48
N ASN A 560 -21.03 -1.76 -3.62
CA ASN A 560 -21.11 -2.81 -2.60
C ASN A 560 -19.93 -2.85 -1.60
N ASN A 561 -19.32 -1.69 -1.31
CA ASN A 561 -18.26 -1.57 -0.29
C ASN A 561 -18.85 -1.14 1.07
N ILE A 562 -18.15 -1.47 2.15
CA ILE A 562 -18.46 -1.01 3.50
C ILE A 562 -17.42 0.04 3.92
N LEU A 563 -17.85 1.30 4.13
CA LEU A 563 -16.97 2.42 4.49
C LEU A 563 -17.21 2.80 5.96
N ILE A 564 -16.49 2.15 6.88
CA ILE A 564 -16.69 2.35 8.32
C ILE A 564 -16.24 3.74 8.74
N ASN A 565 -17.15 4.47 9.40
CA ASN A 565 -16.95 5.84 9.90
C ASN A 565 -16.48 6.84 8.84
N ASN A 566 -16.63 6.50 7.55
CA ASN A 566 -16.14 7.30 6.44
C ASN A 566 -17.05 7.16 5.22
N THR A 567 -16.58 7.60 4.05
CA THR A 567 -17.41 7.88 2.88
C THR A 567 -16.60 7.98 1.59
N LEU A 568 -17.25 8.43 0.52
CA LEU A 568 -16.64 8.82 -0.75
C LEU A 568 -16.01 10.23 -0.68
N HIS A 569 -14.80 10.35 -1.22
CA HIS A 569 -14.08 11.62 -1.40
C HIS A 569 -13.85 11.88 -2.90
N PRO A 570 -14.85 12.44 -3.62
CA PRO A 570 -14.70 12.75 -5.04
C PRO A 570 -13.98 14.10 -5.18
N HIS A 571 -12.81 14.12 -5.83
CA HIS A 571 -12.01 15.34 -5.96
C HIS A 571 -11.77 15.66 -7.44
N LEU A 572 -11.97 16.91 -7.85
CA LEU A 572 -11.63 17.42 -9.19
C LEU A 572 -12.27 16.62 -10.34
N TRP A 573 -13.52 16.20 -10.19
CA TRP A 573 -14.20 15.45 -11.25
C TRP A 573 -14.50 16.32 -12.47
N PHE A 574 -14.24 15.73 -13.63
CA PHE A 574 -14.63 16.28 -14.91
C PHE A 574 -16.10 16.01 -15.21
N LYS A 575 -16.71 16.88 -16.02
CA LYS A 575 -18.03 16.62 -16.57
C LYS A 575 -18.02 15.32 -17.38
N ASN A 576 -19.05 14.49 -17.23
CA ASN A 576 -19.20 13.21 -17.93
C ASN A 576 -18.04 12.22 -17.68
N ASN A 577 -17.40 12.24 -16.50
CA ASN A 577 -16.30 11.33 -16.21
C ASN A 577 -16.69 9.82 -16.29
N GLY A 578 -17.99 9.51 -16.22
CA GLY A 578 -18.51 8.17 -16.38
C GLY A 578 -18.52 7.34 -15.10
N ASP A 579 -18.16 7.92 -13.95
CA ASP A 579 -18.03 7.20 -12.69
C ASP A 579 -19.37 6.76 -12.12
N VAL A 580 -19.35 5.62 -11.44
CA VAL A 580 -20.50 5.04 -10.73
C VAL A 580 -20.12 4.80 -9.28
N PHE A 581 -20.94 5.28 -8.34
CA PHE A 581 -20.84 5.01 -6.90
C PHE A 581 -22.22 4.59 -6.37
N SER A 582 -22.43 3.29 -6.10
CA SER A 582 -23.75 2.77 -5.73
C SER A 582 -23.73 1.56 -4.79
N HIS A 583 -24.80 1.35 -4.03
CA HIS A 583 -24.97 0.21 -3.13
C HIS A 583 -23.88 0.10 -2.06
N ASN A 584 -23.19 1.20 -1.73
CA ASN A 584 -22.18 1.21 -0.67
C ASN A 584 -22.83 1.57 0.68
N ILE A 585 -22.36 0.93 1.76
CA ILE A 585 -22.67 1.39 3.12
C ILE A 585 -21.72 2.54 3.44
N VAL A 586 -22.28 3.73 3.69
CA VAL A 586 -21.54 4.95 4.02
C VAL A 586 -21.99 5.51 5.37
N MET A 587 -21.02 5.98 6.16
CA MET A 587 -21.26 6.40 7.55
C MET A 587 -21.07 7.89 7.81
N THR A 588 -20.63 8.65 6.81
CA THR A 588 -20.50 10.11 6.88
C THR A 588 -20.89 10.77 5.55
N GLU A 589 -21.12 12.08 5.56
CA GLU A 589 -21.44 12.85 4.35
C GLU A 589 -20.33 12.71 3.29
N TYR A 590 -20.69 12.74 2.00
CA TYR A 590 -19.70 12.80 0.93
C TYR A 590 -18.80 14.03 1.08
N LYS A 591 -17.53 13.89 0.69
CA LYS A 591 -16.50 14.94 0.85
C LYS A 591 -16.02 15.48 -0.51
N PRO A 592 -16.87 16.18 -1.29
CA PRO A 592 -16.52 16.66 -2.61
C PRO A 592 -15.52 17.82 -2.56
N ILE A 593 -14.57 17.85 -3.49
CA ILE A 593 -13.66 19.00 -3.70
C ILE A 593 -13.68 19.37 -5.18
N ASN A 594 -14.09 20.61 -5.50
CA ASN A 594 -14.03 21.20 -6.84
C ASN A 594 -14.60 20.31 -7.96
N LEU A 595 -15.86 19.92 -7.86
CA LEU A 595 -16.54 19.11 -8.88
C LEU A 595 -17.13 20.00 -9.98
N ASN A 596 -16.92 19.63 -11.25
CA ASN A 596 -17.60 20.24 -12.41
C ASN A 596 -18.73 19.36 -12.98
N GLY A 597 -19.03 18.25 -12.31
CA GLY A 597 -20.13 17.35 -12.62
C GLY A 597 -20.09 16.15 -11.69
N TRP A 598 -21.26 15.60 -11.39
CA TRP A 598 -21.35 14.28 -10.80
C TRP A 598 -21.17 13.24 -11.90
N GLY A 599 -20.65 12.07 -11.52
CA GLY A 599 -20.40 10.97 -12.44
C GLY A 599 -21.67 10.44 -13.10
N LYS A 600 -21.56 9.34 -13.84
CA LYS A 600 -22.70 8.68 -14.47
C LYS A 600 -23.80 8.34 -13.47
N MET A 601 -23.43 7.93 -12.25
CA MET A 601 -24.38 7.63 -11.18
C MET A 601 -23.71 7.74 -9.81
N VAL A 602 -24.24 8.58 -8.94
CA VAL A 602 -23.96 8.54 -7.50
C VAL A 602 -25.32 8.42 -6.83
N ASP A 603 -25.73 7.17 -6.58
CA ASP A 603 -27.10 6.83 -6.17
C ASP A 603 -27.18 5.42 -5.58
N TYR A 604 -28.30 5.08 -4.92
CA TYR A 604 -28.58 3.77 -4.31
C TYR A 604 -27.61 3.36 -3.19
N ASN A 605 -27.03 4.31 -2.49
CA ASN A 605 -26.18 4.06 -1.32
C ASN A 605 -27.01 3.95 -0.03
N ILE A 606 -26.39 3.34 0.99
CA ILE A 606 -27.01 3.08 2.30
C ILE A 606 -26.33 4.00 3.31
N PHE A 607 -27.06 5.00 3.79
CA PHE A 607 -26.60 5.90 4.82
C PHE A 607 -27.00 5.42 6.21
N THR A 608 -26.07 5.48 7.15
CA THR A 608 -26.35 5.24 8.58
C THR A 608 -26.79 6.51 9.32
N ASP A 609 -26.67 7.67 8.68
CA ASP A 609 -26.98 8.99 9.23
C ASP A 609 -27.87 9.80 8.28
N SER A 610 -28.96 10.36 8.80
CA SER A 610 -29.88 11.19 8.03
C SER A 610 -29.27 12.52 7.60
N ALA A 611 -28.37 13.11 8.39
CA ALA A 611 -27.74 14.38 8.05
C ALA A 611 -26.81 14.22 6.84
N ALA A 612 -25.99 13.16 6.83
CA ALA A 612 -25.16 12.77 5.70
C ALA A 612 -25.98 12.52 4.43
N TYR A 613 -27.12 11.83 4.54
CA TYR A 613 -28.03 11.62 3.42
C TYR A 613 -28.63 12.92 2.87
N ILE A 614 -29.10 13.81 3.73
CA ILE A 614 -29.64 15.12 3.32
C ILE A 614 -28.53 15.94 2.65
N ALA A 615 -27.31 15.90 3.17
CA ALA A 615 -26.16 16.60 2.60
C ALA A 615 -25.81 16.07 1.19
N ALA A 616 -25.85 14.75 1.00
CA ALA A 616 -25.62 14.12 -0.30
C ALA A 616 -26.62 14.63 -1.35
N ARG A 617 -27.90 14.74 -1.00
CA ARG A 617 -28.98 15.16 -1.91
C ARG A 617 -29.03 16.64 -2.26
N ARG A 618 -28.16 17.48 -1.67
CA ARG A 618 -28.08 18.92 -1.99
C ARG A 618 -27.71 19.20 -3.45
N TRP A 619 -27.26 18.18 -4.18
CA TRP A 619 -26.76 18.30 -5.55
C TRP A 619 -27.67 17.66 -6.60
N ASP A 620 -28.96 17.47 -6.28
CA ASP A 620 -29.96 16.82 -7.14
C ASP A 620 -29.54 15.41 -7.63
N ASN A 621 -28.63 14.77 -6.90
CA ASN A 621 -28.17 13.39 -7.07
C ASN A 621 -28.61 12.54 -5.86
N ASP A 622 -28.31 11.24 -5.92
CA ASP A 622 -28.45 10.32 -4.78
C ASP A 622 -29.89 10.21 -4.21
N ILE A 623 -30.89 10.32 -5.09
CA ILE A 623 -32.31 10.44 -4.73
C ILE A 623 -32.96 9.11 -4.34
N HIS A 624 -32.38 7.98 -4.76
CA HIS A 624 -32.87 6.63 -4.46
C HIS A 624 -32.12 5.97 -3.30
N SER A 625 -31.09 6.61 -2.78
CA SER A 625 -30.42 6.19 -1.54
C SER A 625 -31.37 6.14 -0.36
N ILE A 626 -31.07 5.24 0.57
CA ILE A 626 -31.88 5.04 1.78
C ILE A 626 -31.08 5.41 3.03
N VAL A 627 -31.81 5.73 4.09
CA VAL A 627 -31.26 5.82 5.44
C VAL A 627 -31.80 4.65 6.25
N THR A 628 -30.92 3.86 6.86
CA THR A 628 -31.34 2.80 7.78
C THR A 628 -30.29 2.58 8.87
N THR A 629 -30.72 1.99 9.99
CA THR A 629 -29.79 1.59 11.04
C THR A 629 -29.06 0.31 10.61
N VAL A 630 -27.75 0.37 10.46
CA VAL A 630 -26.93 -0.79 10.07
C VAL A 630 -26.45 -1.52 11.33
N GLN A 631 -27.02 -2.69 11.61
CA GLN A 631 -26.54 -3.56 12.68
C GLN A 631 -25.62 -4.63 12.10
N PHE A 632 -24.33 -4.49 12.38
CA PHE A 632 -23.33 -5.49 12.01
C PHE A 632 -23.40 -6.71 12.92
N VAL A 633 -23.13 -7.90 12.37
CA VAL A 633 -23.20 -9.18 13.10
C VAL A 633 -22.23 -9.23 14.29
N ASP A 634 -20.95 -8.86 14.10
CA ASP A 634 -19.96 -8.78 15.18
C ASP A 634 -18.77 -7.88 14.76
N ALA A 635 -19.01 -6.56 14.69
CA ALA A 635 -18.00 -5.58 14.25
C ALA A 635 -16.73 -5.61 15.12
N ALA A 636 -16.87 -5.89 16.43
CA ALA A 636 -15.74 -5.98 17.35
C ALA A 636 -14.78 -7.13 16.99
N LYS A 637 -15.29 -8.22 16.39
CA LYS A 637 -14.48 -9.32 15.85
C LYS A 637 -14.20 -9.21 14.36
N GLY A 638 -14.56 -8.09 13.72
CA GLY A 638 -14.33 -7.85 12.31
C GLY A 638 -15.37 -8.46 11.36
N ASN A 639 -16.53 -8.90 11.87
CA ASN A 639 -17.64 -9.35 11.03
C ASN A 639 -18.62 -8.20 10.78
N PHE A 640 -18.45 -7.55 9.64
CA PHE A 640 -19.26 -6.41 9.19
C PHE A 640 -20.39 -6.80 8.24
N ASN A 641 -20.77 -8.09 8.19
CA ASN A 641 -22.01 -8.46 7.52
C ASN A 641 -23.23 -7.93 8.30
N VAL A 642 -24.33 -7.76 7.58
CA VAL A 642 -25.64 -7.39 8.13
C VAL A 642 -26.60 -8.58 8.04
N ALA A 643 -27.72 -8.55 8.76
CA ALA A 643 -28.74 -9.60 8.63
C ALA A 643 -29.30 -9.64 7.19
N ASP A 644 -29.57 -10.84 6.68
CA ASP A 644 -30.05 -11.06 5.29
C ASP A 644 -31.39 -10.38 5.00
N ASP A 645 -32.21 -10.16 6.02
CA ASP A 645 -33.50 -9.45 5.96
C ASP A 645 -33.40 -7.94 6.26
N SER A 646 -32.20 -7.42 6.50
CA SER A 646 -31.98 -5.99 6.78
C SER A 646 -32.41 -5.10 5.62
N GLU A 647 -32.78 -3.85 5.92
CA GLU A 647 -33.13 -2.87 4.89
C GLU A 647 -31.95 -2.51 3.98
N ALA A 648 -30.72 -2.60 4.49
CA ALA A 648 -29.51 -2.39 3.68
C ALA A 648 -29.48 -3.35 2.48
N ILE A 649 -29.89 -4.61 2.68
CA ILE A 649 -29.99 -5.62 1.62
C ILE A 649 -31.30 -5.47 0.84
N THR A 650 -32.44 -5.57 1.53
CA THR A 650 -33.76 -5.70 0.89
C THR A 650 -34.23 -4.43 0.16
N LYS A 651 -33.81 -3.26 0.61
CA LYS A 651 -34.15 -1.96 0.00
C LYS A 651 -32.94 -1.27 -0.61
N GLY A 652 -31.78 -1.37 0.05
CA GLY A 652 -30.54 -0.71 -0.37
C GLY A 652 -29.76 -1.48 -1.43
N GLY A 653 -30.11 -2.75 -1.70
CA GLY A 653 -29.42 -3.58 -2.70
C GLY A 653 -27.98 -3.95 -2.35
N PHE A 654 -27.59 -3.82 -1.07
CA PHE A 654 -26.31 -4.33 -0.58
C PHE A 654 -26.30 -5.86 -0.59
N HIS A 655 -25.11 -6.44 -0.77
CA HIS A 655 -24.87 -7.87 -0.68
C HIS A 655 -23.73 -8.14 0.30
N ASN A 656 -23.98 -9.02 1.28
CA ASN A 656 -22.92 -9.51 2.16
C ASN A 656 -21.82 -10.21 1.36
N PHE A 657 -20.58 -10.09 1.83
CA PHE A 657 -19.42 -10.79 1.30
C PHE A 657 -18.61 -11.44 2.43
N SER A 658 -17.60 -12.23 2.07
CA SER A 658 -16.82 -12.98 3.06
C SER A 658 -16.05 -12.06 4.01
N MET A 659 -16.22 -12.24 5.32
CA MET A 659 -15.50 -11.48 6.37
C MET A 659 -14.35 -12.26 7.02
N ASN A 660 -14.17 -13.53 6.61
CA ASN A 660 -13.17 -14.44 7.16
C ASN A 660 -12.12 -14.87 6.12
N ASP A 661 -12.12 -14.23 4.95
CA ASP A 661 -11.28 -14.59 3.81
C ASP A 661 -10.39 -13.43 3.35
N PHE A 662 -9.70 -12.83 4.33
CA PHE A 662 -8.72 -11.78 4.12
C PHE A 662 -7.32 -12.23 4.55
N GLY A 663 -6.32 -11.84 3.77
CA GLY A 663 -4.91 -12.05 4.09
C GLY A 663 -4.42 -13.46 3.80
N VAL A 664 -3.29 -13.78 4.43
CA VAL A 664 -2.59 -15.06 4.25
C VAL A 664 -3.47 -16.26 4.58
N LEU A 665 -3.30 -17.33 3.81
CA LEU A 665 -3.97 -18.62 3.97
C LEU A 665 -3.12 -19.62 4.74
N SER A 666 -1.80 -19.61 4.53
CA SER A 666 -0.85 -20.55 5.13
C SER A 666 -0.95 -20.55 6.66
N PRO A 667 -1.12 -21.71 7.31
CA PRO A 667 -1.25 -21.78 8.78
C PRO A 667 -0.05 -21.17 9.53
N HIS A 668 1.16 -21.36 9.01
CA HIS A 668 2.39 -20.83 9.62
C HIS A 668 2.48 -19.30 9.48
N LEU A 669 1.99 -18.73 8.37
CA LEU A 669 1.93 -17.27 8.19
C LEU A 669 0.79 -16.65 9.02
N LYS A 670 -0.38 -17.28 9.08
CA LYS A 670 -1.50 -16.83 9.92
C LYS A 670 -1.12 -16.70 11.40
N GLN A 671 -0.24 -17.58 11.90
CA GLN A 671 0.27 -17.50 13.28
C GLN A 671 1.17 -16.28 13.52
N LYS A 672 1.81 -15.75 12.46
CA LYS A 672 2.70 -14.59 12.53
C LYS A 672 1.97 -13.28 12.19
N ALA A 673 0.96 -13.35 11.34
CA ALA A 673 0.23 -12.21 10.84
C ALA A 673 -0.51 -11.48 11.99
N LYS A 674 -0.34 -10.15 12.04
CA LYS A 674 -1.18 -9.29 12.87
C LYS A 674 -2.54 -9.09 12.19
N THR A 675 -3.49 -8.55 12.95
CA THR A 675 -4.78 -8.08 12.43
C THR A 675 -4.92 -6.57 12.62
N PRO A 676 -5.69 -5.87 11.76
CA PRO A 676 -5.95 -4.46 11.94
C PRO A 676 -6.74 -4.19 13.22
N LEU A 677 -6.56 -2.99 13.77
CA LEU A 677 -7.48 -2.46 14.78
C LEU A 677 -8.88 -2.35 14.15
N MET A 678 -9.86 -3.03 14.75
CA MET A 678 -11.26 -2.88 14.34
C MET A 678 -11.80 -1.56 14.88
N PRO A 679 -12.24 -0.63 14.00
CA PRO A 679 -12.90 0.58 14.45
C PRO A 679 -14.21 0.22 15.14
N VAL A 680 -14.56 0.94 16.19
CA VAL A 680 -15.93 0.93 16.71
C VAL A 680 -16.78 1.71 15.71
N PRO A 681 -17.79 1.10 15.07
CA PRO A 681 -18.71 1.84 14.22
C PRO A 681 -19.37 2.93 15.06
N LEU A 682 -19.22 4.18 14.63
CA LEU A 682 -19.96 5.31 15.12
C LEU A 682 -21.37 5.18 14.57
N MET A 683 -22.10 4.20 15.10
CA MET A 683 -23.54 4.19 14.98
C MET A 683 -24.01 5.44 15.70
N ALA A 684 -24.96 6.17 15.12
CA ALA A 684 -25.75 7.10 15.91
C ALA A 684 -26.26 6.30 17.11
N ASN A 685 -25.64 6.50 18.29
CA ASN A 685 -25.97 5.75 19.47
C ASN A 685 -27.47 5.93 19.68
N ASN A 686 -28.20 4.83 19.76
CA ASN A 686 -29.45 4.81 20.51
C ASN A 686 -29.11 5.10 21.97
N ALA A 687 -28.90 6.37 22.32
CA ALA A 687 -28.68 6.83 23.69
C ALA A 687 -29.00 8.33 23.82
N MET A 688 -30.23 8.71 23.49
CA MET A 688 -31.15 9.40 24.41
C MET A 688 -32.42 9.74 23.61
N ASP A 689 -33.43 8.89 23.78
CA ASP A 689 -34.86 9.21 23.66
C ASP A 689 -35.23 10.33 22.65
N SER A 690 -34.94 10.15 21.36
CA SER A 690 -35.52 11.04 20.35
C SER A 690 -36.90 10.51 20.00
N SER A 691 -37.86 10.75 20.90
CA SER A 691 -39.27 10.66 20.55
C SER A 691 -39.47 11.44 19.25
N ILE A 692 -39.88 10.76 18.18
CA ILE A 692 -40.25 11.42 16.93
C ILE A 692 -41.73 11.79 17.04
N MET A 693 -42.08 13.02 16.69
CA MET A 693 -43.46 13.49 16.67
C MET A 693 -43.85 13.84 15.24
N THR A 694 -45.01 13.37 14.81
CA THR A 694 -45.67 13.89 13.62
C THR A 694 -46.67 14.97 14.03
N TRP A 695 -46.59 16.15 13.42
CA TRP A 695 -47.52 17.25 13.67
C TRP A 695 -47.90 17.90 12.33
N LYS A 696 -49.20 17.99 11.99
CA LYS A 696 -49.69 18.62 10.75
C LYS A 696 -48.90 18.23 9.47
N GLY A 697 -48.56 16.95 9.32
CA GLY A 697 -47.82 16.45 8.15
C GLY A 697 -46.32 16.77 8.13
N ILE A 698 -45.73 17.22 9.24
CA ILE A 698 -44.27 17.35 9.41
C ILE A 698 -43.75 16.38 10.47
N THR A 699 -42.54 15.86 10.25
CA THR A 699 -41.86 14.93 11.17
C THR A 699 -40.78 15.67 11.94
N LEU A 700 -40.82 15.57 13.26
CA LEU A 700 -40.06 16.40 14.19
C LEU A 700 -39.29 15.55 15.21
N LYS A 701 -38.13 16.03 15.64
CA LYS A 701 -37.39 15.53 16.80
C LYS A 701 -36.68 16.68 17.53
N SER A 702 -36.29 16.48 18.80
CA SER A 702 -35.35 17.41 19.45
C SER A 702 -34.00 17.43 18.70
N LEU A 703 -33.42 18.61 18.51
CA LEU A 703 -32.08 18.77 17.93
C LEU A 703 -31.04 18.46 19.02
N ASN A 704 -30.32 17.33 18.90
CA ASN A 704 -29.49 16.82 19.99
C ASN A 704 -28.12 16.26 19.56
N THR A 705 -27.75 16.38 18.28
CA THR A 705 -26.44 15.90 17.78
C THR A 705 -25.59 17.02 17.17
N LEU A 706 -24.27 16.82 17.23
CA LEU A 706 -23.28 17.70 16.58
C LEU A 706 -23.48 17.79 15.06
N GLY A 707 -23.90 16.68 14.43
CA GLY A 707 -24.20 16.62 13.00
C GLY A 707 -25.40 17.50 12.62
N GLU A 708 -26.48 17.44 13.39
CA GLU A 708 -27.66 18.29 13.20
C GLU A 708 -27.36 19.77 13.47
N ARG A 709 -26.58 20.07 14.52
CA ARG A 709 -26.11 21.42 14.80
C ARG A 709 -25.35 21.99 13.60
N SER A 710 -24.44 21.20 13.04
CA SER A 710 -23.68 21.55 11.85
C SER A 710 -24.59 21.76 10.63
N ALA A 711 -25.54 20.83 10.39
CA ALA A 711 -26.44 20.85 9.24
C ALA A 711 -27.41 22.05 9.22
N THR A 712 -27.84 22.49 10.40
CA THR A 712 -28.75 23.62 10.60
C THR A 712 -28.02 24.96 10.76
N GLY A 713 -26.73 24.91 11.14
CA GLY A 713 -25.93 26.07 11.49
C GLY A 713 -26.28 26.67 12.86
N MET A 714 -26.87 25.88 13.74
CA MET A 714 -27.24 26.27 15.11
C MET A 714 -25.99 26.52 15.96
N ASP A 715 -26.12 27.43 16.93
CA ASP A 715 -25.06 27.79 17.87
C ASP A 715 -24.79 26.67 18.90
N VAL A 716 -25.85 26.00 19.35
CA VAL A 716 -25.81 24.88 20.30
C VAL A 716 -26.93 23.87 20.00
N GLU A 717 -26.83 22.66 20.53
CA GLU A 717 -27.84 21.60 20.38
C GLU A 717 -29.13 21.94 21.14
N ARG A 718 -29.99 22.77 20.54
CA ARG A 718 -31.30 23.17 21.08
C ARG A 718 -32.37 23.29 19.99
N GLY A 719 -33.63 23.21 20.40
CA GLY A 719 -34.79 23.40 19.55
C GLY A 719 -35.34 22.09 19.01
N VAL A 720 -36.38 22.19 18.17
CA VAL A 720 -36.98 21.04 17.50
C VAL A 720 -36.65 21.06 16.02
N TYR A 721 -35.90 20.06 15.58
CA TYR A 721 -35.46 19.85 14.22
C TYR A 721 -36.59 19.30 13.34
N VAL A 722 -36.78 19.91 12.16
CA VAL A 722 -37.73 19.47 11.15
C VAL A 722 -37.06 18.48 10.20
N ILE A 723 -37.35 17.19 10.38
CA ILE A 723 -36.78 16.10 9.58
C ILE A 723 -37.37 16.09 8.18
N SER A 724 -38.70 16.17 8.07
CA SER A 724 -39.41 16.11 6.80
C SER A 724 -40.74 16.84 6.84
N VAL A 725 -41.21 17.26 5.68
CA VAL A 725 -42.49 17.93 5.46
C VAL A 725 -43.22 17.19 4.33
N ASP A 726 -44.46 16.75 4.58
CA ASP A 726 -45.32 16.19 3.54
C ASP A 726 -45.70 17.30 2.54
N ALA A 727 -45.04 17.26 1.38
CA ALA A 727 -45.18 18.25 0.32
C ALA A 727 -46.61 18.32 -0.26
N LEU A 728 -47.40 17.24 -0.18
CA LEU A 728 -48.72 17.17 -0.81
C LEU A 728 -49.87 17.40 0.18
N GLY A 729 -49.70 17.04 1.45
CA GLY A 729 -50.76 17.07 2.47
C GLY A 729 -50.59 18.03 3.64
N SER A 730 -49.40 18.61 3.88
CA SER A 730 -49.18 19.42 5.09
C SER A 730 -49.76 20.85 4.96
N PRO A 731 -50.60 21.32 5.90
CA PRO A 731 -51.10 22.70 5.93
C PRO A 731 -50.02 23.71 6.38
N VAL A 732 -48.82 23.27 6.76
CA VAL A 732 -47.71 24.14 7.17
C VAL A 732 -46.55 24.17 6.18
N ARG A 733 -46.67 23.47 5.03
CA ARG A 733 -45.61 23.32 4.02
C ARG A 733 -45.10 24.64 3.42
N ASP A 734 -45.96 25.66 3.35
CA ASP A 734 -45.60 26.96 2.78
C ASP A 734 -44.84 27.84 3.79
N PHE A 735 -44.72 27.40 5.05
CA PHE A 735 -44.13 28.16 6.15
C PHE A 735 -42.92 27.44 6.77
N ILE A 736 -43.00 26.12 6.92
CA ILE A 736 -41.96 25.27 7.53
C ILE A 736 -41.39 24.32 6.48
N ALA A 737 -40.07 24.20 6.44
CA ALA A 737 -39.32 23.38 5.50
C ALA A 737 -38.43 22.35 6.24
N PRO A 738 -38.02 21.25 5.58
CA PRO A 738 -36.98 20.39 6.12
C PRO A 738 -35.71 21.19 6.43
N ASN A 739 -34.98 20.79 7.48
CA ASN A 739 -33.79 21.47 8.00
C ASN A 739 -34.05 22.78 8.76
N ASP A 740 -35.30 23.17 8.98
CA ASP A 740 -35.61 24.22 9.96
C ASP A 740 -35.45 23.72 11.40
N VAL A 741 -35.21 24.65 12.32
CA VAL A 741 -35.29 24.39 13.78
C VAL A 741 -36.35 25.28 14.40
N ILE A 742 -37.38 24.70 15.01
CA ILE A 742 -38.39 25.45 15.77
C ILE A 742 -37.78 25.84 17.12
N LEU A 743 -37.67 27.14 17.36
CA LEU A 743 -37.08 27.74 18.57
C LEU A 743 -38.12 28.38 19.48
N GLY A 744 -39.34 28.58 19.02
CA GLY A 744 -40.42 29.06 19.87
C GLY A 744 -41.78 29.18 19.19
N ILE A 745 -42.84 29.22 19.99
CA ILE A 745 -44.22 29.47 19.53
C ILE A 745 -44.86 30.51 20.44
N LYS A 746 -45.47 31.57 19.88
CA LYS A 746 -46.05 32.71 20.62
C LYS A 746 -45.09 33.33 21.64
N GLY A 747 -43.80 33.37 21.33
CA GLY A 747 -42.77 33.88 22.25
C GLY A 747 -42.42 32.93 23.41
N ILE A 748 -43.01 31.73 23.47
CA ILE A 748 -42.59 30.66 24.38
C ILE A 748 -41.38 29.96 23.75
N PRO A 749 -40.20 29.93 24.41
CA PRO A 749 -39.03 29.21 23.91
C PRO A 749 -39.30 27.71 23.81
N VAL A 750 -38.77 27.10 22.76
CA VAL A 750 -38.82 25.65 22.52
C VAL A 750 -37.39 25.16 22.40
N ASN A 751 -36.92 24.38 23.39
CA ASN A 751 -35.56 23.81 23.38
C ASN A 751 -35.56 22.32 23.04
N ASN A 752 -36.71 21.65 23.13
CA ASN A 752 -36.86 20.22 22.86
C ASN A 752 -38.33 19.92 22.49
N LEU A 753 -38.62 18.65 22.18
CA LEU A 753 -39.95 18.22 21.74
C LEU A 753 -41.04 18.32 22.82
N GLU A 754 -40.70 18.17 24.11
CA GLU A 754 -41.68 18.33 25.19
C GLU A 754 -42.08 19.80 25.35
N ASP A 755 -41.12 20.73 25.26
CA ASP A 755 -41.41 22.17 25.24
C ASP A 755 -42.35 22.53 24.07
N LEU A 756 -42.12 21.91 22.90
CA LEU A 756 -42.98 22.09 21.74
C LEU A 756 -44.40 21.57 21.99
N LYS A 757 -44.54 20.34 22.53
CA LYS A 757 -45.85 19.77 22.87
C LYS A 757 -46.60 20.64 23.86
N GLU A 758 -45.91 21.19 24.86
CA GLU A 758 -46.52 22.08 25.85
C GLU A 758 -46.92 23.41 25.22
N ALA A 759 -46.04 24.04 24.43
CA ALA A 759 -46.36 25.29 23.72
C ALA A 759 -47.58 25.14 22.79
N LEU A 760 -47.71 23.99 22.13
CA LEU A 760 -48.85 23.67 21.27
C LEU A 760 -50.19 23.56 22.02
N LYS A 761 -50.21 23.18 23.31
CA LYS A 761 -51.45 23.14 24.12
C LYS A 761 -52.06 24.52 24.36
N HIS A 762 -51.24 25.57 24.30
CA HIS A 762 -51.66 26.97 24.50
C HIS A 762 -52.20 27.64 23.22
N ILE A 763 -52.47 26.87 22.16
CA ILE A 763 -52.96 27.38 20.88
C ILE A 763 -54.39 26.90 20.67
N VAL A 764 -55.29 27.85 20.40
CA VAL A 764 -56.70 27.56 20.16
C VAL A 764 -56.92 27.32 18.66
N ALA A 765 -57.84 26.42 18.30
CA ALA A 765 -58.17 26.14 16.91
C ALA A 765 -58.60 27.41 16.15
N LYS A 766 -58.10 27.58 14.92
CA LYS A 766 -58.26 28.74 14.02
C LYS A 766 -57.54 30.02 14.45
N GLU A 767 -56.70 29.96 15.49
CA GLU A 767 -55.88 31.07 15.90
C GLU A 767 -54.63 31.18 15.01
N LYS A 768 -54.20 32.43 14.73
CA LYS A 768 -52.89 32.69 14.13
C LYS A 768 -51.84 32.75 15.23
N ALA A 769 -50.80 31.94 15.13
CA ALA A 769 -49.68 31.98 16.06
C ALA A 769 -48.36 32.17 15.32
N GLU A 770 -47.50 33.00 15.91
CA GLU A 770 -46.13 33.21 15.46
C GLU A 770 -45.26 32.03 15.90
N ILE A 771 -44.50 31.46 14.97
CA ILE A 771 -43.48 30.45 15.23
C ILE A 771 -42.13 31.07 14.89
N THR A 772 -41.19 31.00 15.83
CA THR A 772 -39.79 31.35 15.59
C THR A 772 -39.07 30.12 15.09
N ILE A 773 -38.55 30.19 13.87
CA ILE A 773 -37.75 29.14 13.24
C ILE A 773 -36.33 29.64 12.99
N PHE A 774 -35.35 28.75 13.03
CA PHE A 774 -34.00 29.01 12.57
C PHE A 774 -33.84 28.42 11.17
N ARG A 775 -33.54 29.28 10.20
CA ARG A 775 -33.38 28.91 8.80
C ARG A 775 -32.26 29.75 8.19
N SER A 776 -31.37 29.10 7.44
CA SER A 776 -30.24 29.78 6.78
C SER A 776 -29.40 30.62 7.75
N GLN A 777 -29.08 30.05 8.91
CA GLN A 777 -28.26 30.65 9.97
C GLN A 777 -28.84 31.94 10.59
N LYS A 778 -30.16 32.14 10.49
CA LYS A 778 -30.86 33.29 11.08
C LYS A 778 -32.19 32.87 11.68
N GLU A 779 -32.58 33.53 12.76
CA GLU A 779 -33.95 33.43 13.27
C GLU A 779 -34.92 34.16 12.35
N GLN A 780 -36.04 33.49 12.06
CA GLN A 780 -37.13 33.99 11.23
C GLN A 780 -38.45 33.73 11.97
N LYS A 781 -39.44 34.60 11.72
CA LYS A 781 -40.77 34.47 12.29
C LYS A 781 -41.75 34.15 11.18
N VAL A 782 -42.50 33.06 11.35
CA VAL A 782 -43.56 32.63 10.44
C VAL A 782 -44.89 32.63 11.16
N ILE A 783 -45.96 33.07 10.51
CA ILE A 783 -47.31 33.10 11.09
C ILE A 783 -48.11 31.96 10.49
N ILE A 784 -48.51 31.02 11.33
CA ILE A 784 -49.30 29.85 10.92
C ILE A 784 -50.69 29.94 11.54
N THR A 785 -51.71 29.54 10.78
CA THR A 785 -53.07 29.38 11.31
C THR A 785 -53.25 27.94 11.78
N PHE A 786 -53.53 27.76 13.06
CA PHE A 786 -53.56 26.45 13.73
C PHE A 786 -54.91 25.74 13.64
#